data_AF-A0A2J8A363-F1
#
_entry.id   AF-A0A2J8A363-F1
#
_cell.length_a   1.000
_cell.length_b   1.000
_cell.length_c   1.000
_cell.angle_alpha   90.00
_cell.angle_beta   90.00
_cell.angle_gamma   90.00
#
_symmetry.space_group_name_H-M   'P 1'
#
loop_
_entity.id
_entity.type
_entity.pdbx_description
1 polymer ?
#
loop_
_entity_poly.entity_id
_entity_poly.type
_entity_poly.pdbx_seq_one_letter_code
_entity_poly.pdbx_strand_id
1 'polypeptide(L)'
;MADRTVAVALQDVLSRVKQAAERAGRAQVRLVAVSKTKPVEALQEAYDAGQRVFGENYVQEMLDKAPALPRDVRWHFIGHLQSNKVKAVVDNMPNLCMVETVDSTKLADKLSRAWEQAGRAEPLAVMVQINTSGEESKYGVDPGECVALARHIAKSCPKLRLAGLMTIGQPDYSSRPENFQCLAECRARIAADLGLEPEQLELSMGMSGDFEQALSLDDLFEGELAGGWRGGFGPAQFLVLLAAGASYASMGCVMFLMSFTTVAPSAAWSCTDPADAACAAARGGKVAAAAAGGTAGGAELGRAFCGLERSQYVWLNPGASVNTEFDLVCGQAWKASVLETAFFAGFVIGNAVFGPFADRHGRRMTLLLCAAATATLTALSASPLVAAGPGVPHTAATASAYDSGYWVHLVLRAASGGACAGQALGAYVLATELVGPAWRGAAGMLTQACYILGEFLLVGLSLALPPWRHLTLAVALCCAGVLLLAPCVPESPRWLLLHGRPAQAHAALLWVARWNGCRRVPRLACTSSGEVLLLPPLHDELKRVHEALAPAAPPHAAACSLPAERSDAEGAEAAPLLGDSCSSSRSGTPPDARGAAAPPFCGVQTPLPLAGASAPPDTSSPPSLMTAMLHPATRRLLLSACFTMFSLSVAYFGVTLILGSLSGSLHLNFFLMAAAELPGYLAIAATTDRLGRRVVIGGGTALAGVACLACALTSAGPLQVILAMLGKLGCSGAWAVGLTFASELFPTSLRSGALAVASQSGDLGGLVTPLLLLLGDATGTGNRLPFMVMAALASLSVVLVSRLPETRGMPQLDTFEELIAWLRVRGHATDDGQLESGAATEDYMKSFRSSTRLEECVALVSVGPSHEASSR
;
A
#
# COMPACT_ATOMS: atom_id res chain seq x y z
N MET A 1 27.76 27.30 2.83
CA MET A 1 26.43 27.94 2.74
C MET A 1 26.52 29.25 3.49
N ALA A 2 25.98 30.34 2.94
CA ALA A 2 26.02 31.66 3.57
C ALA A 2 25.16 31.66 4.84
N ASP A 3 25.69 32.27 5.90
CA ASP A 3 25.03 32.45 7.20
C ASP A 3 23.70 33.18 6.99
N ARG A 4 22.56 32.49 7.17
CA ARG A 4 21.23 33.11 7.05
C ARG A 4 20.96 33.88 8.34
N THR A 5 20.74 35.18 8.24
CA THR A 5 20.45 36.04 9.41
C THR A 5 19.07 35.73 10.00
N VAL A 6 18.85 36.03 11.28
CA VAL A 6 17.59 35.72 12.00
C VAL A 6 16.40 36.44 11.35
N ALA A 7 16.60 37.65 10.84
CA ALA A 7 15.58 38.42 10.15
C ALA A 7 15.02 37.70 8.90
N VAL A 8 15.89 37.05 8.11
CA VAL A 8 15.48 36.31 6.90
C VAL A 8 14.69 35.06 7.27
N ALA A 9 15.11 34.33 8.31
CA ALA A 9 14.40 33.15 8.79
C ALA A 9 13.01 33.51 9.35
N LEU A 10 12.90 34.62 10.07
CA LEU A 10 11.62 35.12 10.59
C LEU A 10 10.65 35.48 9.47
N GLN A 11 11.12 36.17 8.42
CA GLN A 11 10.28 36.53 7.27
C GLN A 11 9.78 35.30 6.50
N ASP A 12 10.61 34.27 6.34
CA ASP A 12 10.22 33.01 5.71
C ASP A 12 9.08 32.34 6.49
N VAL A 13 9.22 32.22 7.81
CA VAL A 13 8.20 31.62 8.67
C VAL A 13 6.90 32.44 8.69
N LEU A 14 6.98 33.78 8.77
CA LEU A 14 5.80 34.63 8.67
C LEU A 14 5.06 34.45 7.33
N SER A 15 5.80 34.28 6.24
CA SER A 15 5.21 34.03 4.91
C SER A 15 4.48 32.69 4.85
N ARG A 16 5.07 31.62 5.41
CA ARG A 16 4.47 30.29 5.48
C ARG A 16 3.24 30.25 6.39
N VAL A 17 3.30 30.92 7.54
CA VAL A 17 2.17 31.07 8.46
C VAL A 17 1.01 31.78 7.75
N LYS A 18 1.29 32.88 7.02
CA LYS A 18 0.26 33.59 6.26
C LYS A 18 -0.40 32.71 5.21
N GLN A 19 0.38 31.98 4.42
CA GLN A 19 -0.16 31.06 3.40
C GLN A 19 -0.99 29.92 4.02
N ALA A 20 -0.53 29.35 5.13
CA ALA A 20 -1.26 28.30 5.84
C ALA A 20 -2.58 28.83 6.44
N ALA A 21 -2.56 30.04 7.01
CA ALA A 21 -3.75 30.70 7.54
C ALA A 21 -4.78 30.99 6.43
N GLU A 22 -4.34 31.51 5.28
CA GLU A 22 -5.20 31.79 4.12
C GLU A 22 -5.86 30.51 3.59
N ARG A 23 -5.10 29.40 3.47
CA ARG A 23 -5.64 28.09 3.04
C ARG A 23 -6.68 27.54 4.01
N ALA A 24 -6.48 27.77 5.31
CA ALA A 24 -7.40 27.33 6.36
C ALA A 24 -8.57 28.29 6.60
N GLY A 25 -8.68 29.39 5.84
CA GLY A 25 -9.73 30.40 6.04
C GLY A 25 -9.64 31.15 7.38
N ARG A 26 -8.46 31.18 8.01
CA ARG A 26 -8.26 31.78 9.34
C ARG A 26 -7.80 33.23 9.22
N ALA A 27 -8.59 34.15 9.78
CA ALA A 27 -8.33 35.58 9.67
C ALA A 27 -7.22 36.09 10.61
N GLN A 28 -6.93 35.40 11.73
CA GLN A 28 -5.95 35.87 12.73
C GLN A 28 -5.13 34.72 13.33
N VAL A 29 -3.81 34.83 13.15
CA VAL A 29 -2.82 33.85 13.61
C VAL A 29 -1.66 34.60 14.25
N ARG A 30 -1.31 34.27 15.50
CA ARG A 30 -0.23 34.92 16.26
C ARG A 30 1.00 34.04 16.29
N LEU A 31 2.12 34.58 15.82
CA LEU A 31 3.44 33.95 15.90
C LEU A 31 4.13 34.31 17.22
N VAL A 32 4.47 33.31 18.05
CA VAL A 32 5.35 33.47 19.21
C VAL A 32 6.75 32.98 18.86
N ALA A 33 7.75 33.86 18.93
CA ALA A 33 9.15 33.53 18.62
C ALA A 33 9.86 32.97 19.87
N VAL A 34 10.38 31.75 19.80
CA VAL A 34 10.95 31.05 20.96
C VAL A 34 12.43 31.42 21.14
N SER A 35 12.80 31.89 22.33
CA SER A 35 14.11 32.48 22.61
C SER A 35 15.10 31.59 23.38
N LYS A 36 14.69 30.38 23.77
CA LYS A 36 15.51 29.43 24.53
C LYS A 36 16.88 29.22 23.86
N THR A 37 17.97 29.23 24.63
CA THR A 37 19.35 29.00 24.14
C THR A 37 19.87 30.02 23.12
N LYS A 38 19.13 31.10 22.84
CA LYS A 38 19.55 32.17 21.91
C LYS A 38 20.11 33.38 22.66
N PRO A 39 21.18 34.00 22.13
CA PRO A 39 21.78 35.17 22.74
C PRO A 39 20.92 36.42 22.48
N VAL A 40 21.08 37.46 23.30
CA VAL A 40 20.24 38.67 23.26
C VAL A 40 20.31 39.36 21.89
N GLU A 41 21.46 39.31 21.22
CA GLU A 41 21.69 39.90 19.91
C GLU A 41 20.74 39.31 18.85
N ALA A 42 20.49 38.00 18.90
CA ALA A 42 19.56 37.32 17.99
C ALA A 42 18.10 37.74 18.24
N LEU A 43 17.74 38.00 19.50
CA LEU A 43 16.40 38.50 19.85
C LEU A 43 16.24 39.96 19.42
N GLN A 44 17.29 40.77 19.55
CA GLN A 44 17.30 42.15 19.08
C GLN A 44 17.15 42.21 17.55
N GLU A 45 17.83 41.31 16.81
CA GLU A 45 17.66 41.23 15.35
C GLU A 45 16.21 40.86 14.94
N ALA A 46 15.60 39.90 15.65
CA ALA A 46 14.18 39.55 15.42
C ALA A 46 13.23 40.72 15.79
N TYR A 47 13.55 41.46 16.85
CA TYR A 47 12.79 42.64 17.27
C TYR A 47 12.87 43.76 16.22
N ASP A 48 14.07 44.04 15.72
CA ASP A 48 14.31 45.04 14.68
C ASP A 48 13.61 44.66 13.37
N ALA A 49 13.47 43.36 13.10
CA ALA A 49 12.67 42.80 12.00
C ALA A 49 11.14 42.84 12.23
N GLY A 50 10.67 43.39 13.35
CA GLY A 50 9.25 43.63 13.63
C GLY A 50 8.57 42.63 14.58
N GLN A 51 9.28 41.60 15.06
CA GLN A 51 8.72 40.68 16.06
C GLN A 51 8.54 41.39 17.40
N ARG A 52 7.39 41.18 18.06
CA ARG A 52 7.10 41.76 19.37
C ARG A 52 6.74 40.73 20.44
N VAL A 53 6.32 39.53 20.05
CA VAL A 53 5.88 38.48 20.97
C VAL A 53 6.96 37.40 21.07
N PHE A 54 7.54 37.22 22.25
CA PHE A 54 8.61 36.25 22.48
C PHE A 54 8.23 35.25 23.57
N GLY A 55 8.52 33.98 23.32
CA GLY A 55 8.34 32.87 24.24
C GLY A 55 9.68 32.46 24.86
N GLU A 56 9.71 32.18 26.16
CA GLU A 56 10.90 31.63 26.83
C GLU A 56 10.54 30.47 27.76
N ASN A 57 11.43 29.47 27.82
CA ASN A 57 11.24 28.22 28.52
C ASN A 57 11.87 28.25 29.91
N TYR A 58 12.98 28.97 30.08
CA TYR A 58 13.75 28.97 31.32
C TYR A 58 13.62 30.29 32.06
N VAL A 59 13.22 30.23 33.33
CA VAL A 59 13.03 31.43 34.18
C VAL A 59 14.30 32.29 34.25
N GLN A 60 15.48 31.69 34.38
CA GLN A 60 16.72 32.47 34.50
C GLN A 60 17.07 33.18 33.19
N GLU A 61 17.00 32.46 32.05
CA GLU A 61 17.21 33.10 30.74
C GLU A 61 16.21 34.23 30.49
N MET A 62 14.96 34.07 30.91
CA MET A 62 13.95 35.13 30.81
C MET A 62 14.34 36.36 31.65
N LEU A 63 14.77 36.16 32.90
CA LEU A 63 15.17 37.26 33.80
C LEU A 63 16.44 37.97 33.32
N ASP A 64 17.34 37.27 32.64
CA ASP A 64 18.57 37.85 32.07
C ASP A 64 18.29 38.62 30.77
N LYS A 65 17.42 38.09 29.90
CA LYS A 65 17.14 38.66 28.56
C LYS A 65 16.13 39.81 28.60
N ALA A 66 15.10 39.72 29.44
CA ALA A 66 14.00 40.67 29.43
C ALA A 66 14.40 42.13 29.74
N PRO A 67 15.33 42.41 30.68
CA PRO A 67 15.80 43.78 30.93
C PRO A 67 16.66 44.34 29.79
N ALA A 68 17.28 43.47 28.98
CA ALA A 68 18.17 43.84 27.90
C ALA A 68 17.42 44.18 26.58
N LEU A 69 16.13 43.81 26.48
CA LEU A 69 15.29 44.11 25.32
C LEU A 69 14.39 45.34 25.54
N PRO A 70 13.89 45.95 24.45
CA PRO A 70 12.94 47.05 24.52
C PRO A 70 11.67 46.73 25.32
N ARG A 71 11.11 47.74 25.98
CA ARG A 71 9.98 47.59 26.93
C ARG A 71 8.63 47.23 26.29
N ASP A 72 8.49 47.39 24.97
CA ASP A 72 7.29 47.02 24.20
C ASP A 72 7.26 45.55 23.79
N VAL A 73 8.31 44.77 24.10
CA VAL A 73 8.30 43.31 23.97
C VAL A 73 7.24 42.70 24.87
N ARG A 74 6.41 41.82 24.30
CA ARG A 74 5.39 41.03 25.02
C ARG A 74 5.96 39.64 25.32
N TRP A 75 6.17 39.32 26.60
CA TRP A 75 6.72 38.03 27.01
C TRP A 75 5.64 36.99 27.31
N HIS A 76 5.84 35.80 26.77
CA HIS A 76 5.08 34.60 27.03
C HIS A 76 5.99 33.57 27.74
N PHE A 77 5.57 33.05 28.89
CA PHE A 77 6.26 31.94 29.54
C PHE A 77 5.69 30.62 29.04
N ILE A 78 6.51 29.83 28.34
CA ILE A 78 6.10 28.61 27.62
C ILE A 78 6.81 27.33 28.13
N GLY A 79 7.62 27.42 29.18
CA GLY A 79 8.24 26.28 29.86
C GLY A 79 7.50 25.87 31.13
N HIS A 80 7.85 24.75 31.77
CA HIS A 80 7.19 24.33 33.01
C HIS A 80 7.51 25.28 34.18
N LEU A 81 6.49 25.97 34.70
CA LEU A 81 6.65 26.95 35.77
C LEU A 81 6.56 26.30 37.15
N GLN A 82 7.71 26.13 37.80
CA GLN A 82 7.76 25.64 39.17
C GLN A 82 7.14 26.65 40.15
N SER A 83 6.30 26.15 41.05
CA SER A 83 5.60 26.98 42.05
C SER A 83 6.53 27.91 42.85
N ASN A 84 7.74 27.49 43.22
CA ASN A 84 8.70 28.32 43.98
C ASN A 84 9.25 29.51 43.18
N LYS A 85 9.22 29.47 41.85
CA LYS A 85 9.75 30.52 40.97
C LYS A 85 8.70 31.54 40.52
N VAL A 86 7.42 31.29 40.79
CA VAL A 86 6.30 32.18 40.43
C VAL A 86 6.53 33.62 40.89
N LYS A 87 6.93 33.82 42.16
CA LYS A 87 7.16 35.17 42.70
C LYS A 87 8.31 35.88 41.99
N ALA A 88 9.40 35.17 41.70
CA ALA A 88 10.54 35.73 40.99
C ALA A 88 10.17 36.20 39.57
N VAL A 89 9.35 35.42 38.85
CA VAL A 89 8.86 35.79 37.52
C VAL A 89 7.94 37.01 37.60
N VAL A 90 6.94 37.01 38.49
CA VAL A 90 5.95 38.08 38.60
C VAL A 90 6.58 39.42 39.04
N ASP A 91 7.50 39.39 40.00
CA ASP A 91 8.11 40.61 40.57
C ASP A 91 9.09 41.27 39.59
N ASN A 92 9.81 40.47 38.79
CA ASN A 92 10.92 40.97 37.95
C ASN A 92 10.57 41.12 36.45
N MET A 93 9.37 40.68 36.01
CA MET A 93 8.95 40.76 34.61
C MET A 93 7.81 41.79 34.43
N PRO A 94 8.12 43.06 34.15
CA PRO A 94 7.10 44.09 34.01
C PRO A 94 6.22 43.97 32.77
N ASN A 95 6.70 43.28 31.74
CA ASN A 95 6.07 43.06 30.45
C ASN A 95 5.70 41.58 30.19
N LEU A 96 5.46 40.82 31.27
CA LEU A 96 4.88 39.47 31.17
C LEU A 96 3.40 39.58 30.79
N CYS A 97 3.06 39.09 29.60
CA CYS A 97 1.69 39.14 29.08
C CYS A 97 0.93 37.83 29.31
N MET A 98 1.62 36.69 29.25
CA MET A 98 0.96 35.39 29.29
C MET A 98 1.83 34.29 29.92
N VAL A 99 1.19 33.38 30.65
CA VAL A 99 1.79 32.11 31.08
C VAL A 99 1.01 30.97 30.45
N GLU A 100 1.63 30.22 29.54
CA GLU A 100 0.93 29.22 28.73
C GLU A 100 0.89 27.82 29.36
N THR A 101 1.62 27.61 30.45
CA THR A 101 1.95 26.29 30.98
C THR A 101 1.29 25.96 32.33
N VAL A 102 0.07 26.46 32.58
CA VAL A 102 -0.60 26.17 33.85
C VAL A 102 -1.15 24.74 33.81
N ASP A 103 -0.66 23.87 34.71
CA ASP A 103 -0.95 22.43 34.72
C ASP A 103 -1.69 21.95 35.97
N SER A 104 -1.86 22.80 36.99
CA SER A 104 -2.44 22.40 38.27
C SER A 104 -3.13 23.56 39.01
N THR A 105 -4.12 23.21 39.84
CA THR A 105 -4.86 24.20 40.66
C THR A 105 -3.95 24.90 41.67
N LYS A 106 -2.98 24.18 42.24
CA LYS A 106 -1.96 24.73 43.15
C LYS A 106 -1.13 25.82 42.49
N LEU A 107 -0.72 25.61 41.23
CA LEU A 107 0.04 26.60 40.46
C LEU A 107 -0.83 27.81 40.13
N ALA A 108 -2.08 27.59 39.67
CA ALA A 108 -3.04 28.66 39.40
C ALA A 108 -3.30 29.55 40.63
N ASP A 109 -3.55 28.96 41.80
CA ASP A 109 -3.77 29.69 43.05
C ASP A 109 -2.55 30.52 43.46
N LYS A 110 -1.35 29.95 43.30
CA LYS A 110 -0.12 30.63 43.64
C LYS A 110 0.18 31.78 42.69
N LEU A 111 -0.08 31.60 41.40
CA LEU A 111 0.07 32.63 40.37
C LEU A 111 -0.93 33.77 40.59
N SER A 112 -2.20 33.45 40.86
CA SER A 112 -3.25 34.44 41.19
C SER A 112 -2.87 35.30 42.40
N ARG A 113 -2.44 34.67 43.51
CA ARG A 113 -2.00 35.38 44.72
C ARG A 113 -0.75 36.24 44.50
N ALA A 114 0.24 35.72 43.77
CA ALA A 114 1.46 36.47 43.47
C ALA A 114 1.16 37.69 42.58
N TRP A 115 0.30 37.53 41.57
CA TRP A 115 -0.12 38.62 40.70
C TRP A 115 -0.90 39.71 41.45
N GLU A 116 -1.76 39.30 42.39
CA GLU A 116 -2.46 40.22 43.29
C GLU A 116 -1.52 41.01 44.19
N GLN A 117 -0.53 40.34 44.80
CA GLN A 117 0.46 40.97 45.67
C GLN A 117 1.38 41.93 44.92
N ALA A 118 1.65 41.69 43.65
CA ALA A 118 2.42 42.58 42.79
C ALA A 118 1.65 43.84 42.36
N GLY A 119 0.36 43.96 42.70
CA GLY A 119 -0.43 45.19 42.50
C GLY A 119 -0.70 45.54 41.02
N ARG A 120 -0.68 44.54 40.12
CA ARG A 120 -0.93 44.75 38.68
C ARG A 120 -2.41 45.03 38.42
N ALA A 121 -2.70 46.04 37.60
CA ALA A 121 -4.06 46.49 37.32
C ALA A 121 -4.86 45.47 36.49
N GLU A 122 -4.22 44.85 35.50
CA GLU A 122 -4.86 43.90 34.58
C GLU A 122 -4.66 42.44 35.03
N PRO A 123 -5.67 41.57 34.85
CA PRO A 123 -5.52 40.12 35.08
C PRO A 123 -4.49 39.49 34.13
N LEU A 124 -3.66 38.59 34.64
CA LEU A 124 -2.68 37.86 33.82
C LEU A 124 -3.39 36.85 32.91
N ALA A 125 -3.10 36.87 31.61
CA ALA A 125 -3.59 35.85 30.69
C ALA A 125 -2.88 34.51 30.95
N VAL A 126 -3.65 33.43 31.08
CA VAL A 126 -3.13 32.09 31.32
C VAL A 126 -3.72 31.07 30.37
N MET A 127 -2.91 30.11 29.92
CA MET A 127 -3.39 28.93 29.21
C MET A 127 -3.17 27.67 30.04
N VAL A 128 -4.07 26.70 29.84
CA VAL A 128 -3.95 25.38 30.46
C VAL A 128 -3.13 24.48 29.54
N GLN A 129 -2.03 23.93 30.06
CA GLN A 129 -1.21 22.98 29.31
C GLN A 129 -1.79 21.57 29.44
N ILE A 130 -2.15 20.97 28.32
CA ILE A 130 -2.72 19.62 28.26
C ILE A 130 -1.64 18.64 27.80
N ASN A 131 -1.47 17.55 28.56
CA ASN A 131 -0.63 16.43 28.15
C ASN A 131 -1.38 15.57 27.12
N THR A 132 -1.31 15.97 25.86
CA THR A 132 -1.94 15.26 24.74
C THR A 132 -1.21 13.96 24.36
N SER A 133 0.03 13.77 24.84
CA SER A 133 0.87 12.63 24.49
C SER A 133 0.70 11.38 25.38
N GLY A 134 0.11 11.54 26.57
CA GLY A 134 -0.07 10.44 27.53
C GLY A 134 1.23 9.88 28.16
N GLU A 135 2.39 10.50 27.91
CA GLU A 135 3.66 10.11 28.53
C GLU A 135 3.78 10.71 29.94
N GLU A 136 4.14 9.88 30.93
CA GLU A 136 4.36 10.32 32.32
C GLU A 136 5.55 11.29 32.47
N SER A 137 6.45 11.33 31.48
CA SER A 137 7.63 12.19 31.46
C SER A 137 7.31 13.66 31.11
N LYS A 138 6.09 13.97 30.65
CA LYS A 138 5.70 15.32 30.20
C LYS A 138 4.76 16.03 31.18
N TYR A 139 4.97 17.32 31.31
CA TYR A 139 4.13 18.22 32.10
C TYR A 139 2.82 18.55 31.39
N GLY A 140 1.77 18.82 32.17
CA GLY A 140 0.44 19.15 31.68
C GLY A 140 -0.64 18.36 32.42
N VAL A 141 -1.86 18.89 32.41
CA VAL A 141 -3.03 18.21 32.97
C VAL A 141 -3.48 17.10 32.02
N ASP A 142 -3.99 16.01 32.57
CA ASP A 142 -4.62 14.95 31.79
C ASP A 142 -5.87 15.49 31.06
N PRO A 143 -6.13 15.07 29.80
CA PRO A 143 -7.34 15.48 29.07
C PRO A 143 -8.66 15.22 29.82
N GLY A 144 -8.72 14.24 30.71
CA GLY A 144 -9.86 13.97 31.58
C GLY A 144 -10.09 15.07 32.63
N GLU A 145 -9.02 15.67 33.15
CA GLU A 145 -9.03 16.62 34.26
C GLU A 145 -8.99 18.10 33.82
N CYS A 146 -8.79 18.37 32.53
CA CYS A 146 -8.63 19.73 32.00
C CYS A 146 -9.82 20.66 32.30
N VAL A 147 -11.05 20.12 32.30
CA VAL A 147 -12.28 20.88 32.59
C VAL A 147 -12.31 21.36 34.04
N ALA A 148 -11.90 20.51 34.99
CA ALA A 148 -11.88 20.87 36.40
C ALA A 148 -10.88 22.01 36.68
N LEU A 149 -9.69 21.96 36.06
CA LEU A 149 -8.67 23.00 36.18
C LEU A 149 -9.12 24.32 35.53
N ALA A 150 -9.66 24.28 34.31
CA ALA A 150 -10.16 25.48 33.64
C ALA A 150 -11.30 26.16 34.42
N ARG A 151 -12.24 25.37 34.97
CA ARG A 151 -13.30 25.86 35.85
C ARG A 151 -12.76 26.51 37.12
N HIS A 152 -11.73 25.92 37.73
CA HIS A 152 -11.07 26.48 38.90
C HIS A 152 -10.42 27.84 38.59
N ILE A 153 -9.71 27.96 37.46
CA ILE A 153 -9.12 29.23 37.02
C ILE A 153 -10.22 30.28 36.81
N ALA A 154 -11.28 29.93 36.08
CA ALA A 154 -12.36 30.87 35.76
C ALA A 154 -13.16 31.35 36.99
N LYS A 155 -13.38 30.48 37.99
CA LYS A 155 -14.25 30.79 39.15
C LYS A 155 -13.49 31.21 40.41
N SER A 156 -12.30 30.67 40.63
CA SER A 156 -11.57 30.80 41.91
C SER A 156 -10.32 31.69 41.83
N CYS A 157 -9.88 32.08 40.63
CA CYS A 157 -8.69 32.93 40.42
C CYS A 157 -9.05 34.29 39.77
N PRO A 158 -9.54 35.29 40.53
CA PRO A 158 -10.06 36.55 39.96
C PRO A 158 -9.00 37.43 39.29
N LYS A 159 -7.71 37.17 39.54
CA LYS A 159 -6.57 37.90 38.94
C LYS A 159 -5.96 37.19 37.74
N LEU A 160 -6.53 36.07 37.33
CA LEU A 160 -6.13 35.33 36.12
C LEU A 160 -7.27 35.36 35.11
N ARG A 161 -6.92 35.49 33.83
CA ARG A 161 -7.85 35.38 32.71
C ARG A 161 -7.52 34.13 31.92
N LEU A 162 -8.44 33.16 31.87
CA LEU A 162 -8.29 31.97 31.02
C LEU A 162 -8.32 32.40 29.56
N ALA A 163 -7.16 32.36 28.90
CA ALA A 163 -7.00 32.77 27.51
C ALA A 163 -7.15 31.61 26.53
N GLY A 164 -6.81 30.38 26.93
CA GLY A 164 -6.79 29.27 25.99
C GLY A 164 -6.16 27.99 26.52
N LEU A 165 -5.81 27.11 25.60
CA LEU A 165 -5.14 25.83 25.85
C LEU A 165 -3.82 25.75 25.08
N MET A 166 -2.86 25.08 25.70
CA MET A 166 -1.51 24.89 25.17
C MET A 166 -1.21 23.39 25.10
N THR A 167 -0.48 22.97 24.07
CA THR A 167 0.14 21.65 24.07
C THR A 167 1.52 21.68 23.44
N ILE A 168 2.39 20.77 23.88
CA ILE A 168 3.72 20.59 23.31
C ILE A 168 3.78 19.17 22.72
N GLY A 169 4.05 19.09 21.41
CA GLY A 169 4.09 17.84 20.64
C GLY A 169 5.23 16.88 21.03
N GLN A 170 5.40 15.79 20.26
CA GLN A 170 6.50 14.85 20.44
C GLN A 170 7.83 15.46 19.97
N PRO A 171 8.96 15.21 20.68
CA PRO A 171 10.27 15.73 20.27
C PRO A 171 10.80 15.16 18.95
N ASP A 172 10.20 14.07 18.43
CA ASP A 172 10.61 13.42 17.18
C ASP A 172 10.11 14.13 15.89
N TYR A 173 9.71 15.41 15.97
CA TYR A 173 9.16 16.18 14.84
C TYR A 173 7.92 15.57 14.16
N SER A 174 7.38 14.49 14.70
CA SER A 174 6.09 13.91 14.34
C SER A 174 5.04 14.37 15.34
N SER A 175 4.64 15.64 15.31
CA SER A 175 3.37 16.01 15.93
C SER A 175 2.28 15.26 15.19
N ARG A 176 1.82 14.17 15.78
CA ARG A 176 0.77 13.37 15.16
C ARG A 176 -0.52 14.20 15.20
N PRO A 177 -1.32 14.23 14.11
CA PRO A 177 -2.57 15.01 14.07
C PRO A 177 -3.50 14.75 15.27
N GLU A 178 -3.42 13.57 15.88
CA GLU A 178 -4.14 13.15 17.07
C GLU A 178 -3.90 14.07 18.29
N ASN A 179 -2.68 14.60 18.47
CA ASN A 179 -2.37 15.49 19.61
C ASN A 179 -3.12 16.81 19.50
N PHE A 180 -3.18 17.38 18.30
CA PHE A 180 -3.91 18.61 18.05
C PHE A 180 -5.42 18.40 18.08
N GLN A 181 -5.91 17.24 17.64
CA GLN A 181 -7.32 16.85 17.77
C GLN A 181 -7.73 16.76 19.24
N CYS A 182 -6.93 16.10 20.07
CA CYS A 182 -7.16 16.01 21.52
C CYS A 182 -7.27 17.42 22.15
N LEU A 183 -6.38 18.34 21.78
CA LEU A 183 -6.42 19.72 22.26
C LEU A 183 -7.72 20.45 21.84
N ALA A 184 -8.17 20.27 20.60
CA ALA A 184 -9.41 20.85 20.10
C ALA A 184 -10.66 20.27 20.79
N GLU A 185 -10.68 18.98 21.08
CA GLU A 185 -11.76 18.32 21.85
C GLU A 185 -11.81 18.84 23.29
N CYS A 186 -10.65 19.00 23.94
CA CYS A 186 -10.56 19.61 25.24
C CYS A 186 -11.06 21.06 25.24
N ARG A 187 -10.79 21.84 24.18
CA ARG A 187 -11.35 23.19 23.99
C ARG A 187 -12.86 23.16 23.97
N ALA A 188 -13.45 22.30 23.15
CA ALA A 188 -14.91 22.18 23.04
C ALA A 188 -15.55 21.80 24.39
N ARG A 189 -14.94 20.85 25.13
CA ARG A 189 -15.41 20.43 26.45
C ARG A 189 -15.35 21.57 27.49
N ILE A 190 -14.28 22.34 27.50
CA ILE A 190 -14.11 23.48 28.43
C ILE A 190 -15.06 24.61 28.05
N ALA A 191 -15.19 24.94 26.77
CA ALA A 191 -16.13 25.94 26.27
C ALA A 191 -17.57 25.60 26.68
N ALA A 192 -18.00 24.35 26.47
CA ALA A 192 -19.32 23.87 26.87
C ALA A 192 -19.56 23.95 28.39
N ASP A 193 -18.58 23.61 29.23
CA ASP A 193 -18.71 23.67 30.70
C ASP A 193 -18.79 25.10 31.23
N LEU A 194 -18.09 26.03 30.58
CA LEU A 194 -18.03 27.44 30.98
C LEU A 194 -19.11 28.30 30.31
N GLY A 195 -19.89 27.75 29.38
CA GLY A 195 -20.88 28.50 28.59
C GLY A 195 -20.24 29.53 27.67
N LEU A 196 -19.04 29.23 27.15
CA LEU A 196 -18.29 30.04 26.21
C LEU A 196 -18.37 29.43 24.81
N GLU A 197 -18.20 30.25 23.78
CA GLU A 197 -18.01 29.73 22.42
C GLU A 197 -16.57 29.21 22.25
N PRO A 198 -16.32 28.09 21.54
CA PRO A 198 -14.98 27.54 21.34
C PRO A 198 -13.97 28.54 20.78
N GLU A 199 -14.42 29.49 19.96
CA GLU A 199 -13.61 30.55 19.38
C GLU A 199 -13.11 31.55 20.42
N GLN A 200 -13.69 31.58 21.63
CA GLN A 200 -13.23 32.43 22.74
C GLN A 200 -11.97 31.92 23.43
N LEU A 201 -11.60 30.65 23.21
CA LEU A 201 -10.43 30.02 23.80
C LEU A 201 -9.34 29.84 22.74
N GLU A 202 -8.22 30.52 22.96
CA GLU A 202 -7.06 30.42 22.08
C GLU A 202 -6.45 29.01 22.11
N LEU A 203 -5.92 28.54 20.98
CA LEU A 203 -5.13 27.30 20.91
C LEU A 203 -3.69 27.63 20.57
N SER A 204 -2.79 27.35 21.50
CA SER A 204 -1.34 27.51 21.32
C SER A 204 -0.72 26.15 20.98
N MET A 205 -0.42 25.96 19.70
CA MET A 205 0.02 24.67 19.15
C MET A 205 0.79 24.81 17.83
N GLY A 206 1.62 23.81 17.53
CA GLY A 206 2.45 23.74 16.32
C GLY A 206 3.78 24.48 16.50
N MET A 207 4.88 23.74 16.35
CA MET A 207 6.25 24.25 16.32
C MET A 207 6.70 24.50 14.87
N SER A 208 7.94 24.93 14.66
CA SER A 208 8.49 25.29 13.33
C SER A 208 8.38 24.21 12.24
N GLY A 209 8.23 22.94 12.62
CA GLY A 209 8.13 21.80 11.70
C GLY A 209 6.70 21.35 11.37
N ASP A 210 5.70 21.84 12.11
CA ASP A 210 4.35 21.27 12.14
C ASP A 210 3.24 22.32 12.30
N PHE A 211 3.56 23.61 12.34
CA PHE A 211 2.56 24.69 12.45
C PHE A 211 1.59 24.72 11.26
N GLU A 212 2.00 24.32 10.04
CA GLU A 212 1.05 24.24 8.91
C GLU A 212 -0.04 23.20 9.16
N GLN A 213 0.31 22.07 9.80
CA GLN A 213 -0.64 21.03 10.18
C GLN A 213 -1.52 21.49 11.34
N ALA A 214 -0.95 22.20 12.32
CA ALA A 214 -1.69 22.81 13.43
C ALA A 214 -2.74 23.82 12.94
N LEU A 215 -2.43 24.55 11.87
CA LEU A 215 -3.34 25.52 11.26
C LEU A 215 -4.47 24.89 10.43
N SER A 216 -4.29 23.67 9.90
CA SER A 216 -5.29 23.01 9.05
C SER A 216 -6.38 22.23 9.81
N LEU A 217 -6.40 22.25 11.15
CA LEU A 217 -7.27 21.36 11.95
C LEU A 217 -8.77 21.68 12.01
N ASP A 218 -9.26 22.80 11.47
CA ASP A 218 -10.71 23.12 11.48
C ASP A 218 -11.53 22.40 10.39
N ASP A 219 -10.92 21.63 9.49
CA ASP A 219 -11.64 20.73 8.57
C ASP A 219 -12.14 19.46 9.29
N LEU A 220 -12.90 19.65 10.37
CA LEU A 220 -13.57 18.63 11.19
C LEU A 220 -14.76 17.97 10.46
N PHE A 221 -14.56 17.66 9.18
CA PHE A 221 -15.17 16.51 8.53
C PHE A 221 -14.30 15.25 8.70
N GLU A 222 -13.01 15.38 9.07
CA GLU A 222 -12.07 14.24 9.19
C GLU A 222 -11.94 13.64 10.60
N GLY A 223 -12.42 14.29 11.67
CA GLY A 223 -12.22 13.84 13.06
C GLY A 223 -12.94 12.54 13.44
N GLU A 224 -14.23 12.42 13.10
CA GLU A 224 -15.01 11.17 13.33
C GLU A 224 -14.60 10.03 12.38
N LEU A 225 -13.95 10.38 11.25
CA LEU A 225 -13.30 9.41 10.36
C LEU A 225 -11.94 8.97 10.92
N ALA A 226 -11.12 9.88 11.43
CA ALA A 226 -9.75 9.63 11.86
C ALA A 226 -9.61 8.65 13.03
N GLY A 227 -10.44 8.77 14.08
CA GLY A 227 -10.34 7.95 15.29
C GLY A 227 -10.66 6.46 15.07
N GLY A 228 -11.49 6.15 14.07
CA GLY A 228 -11.80 4.76 13.67
C GLY A 228 -10.99 4.25 12.47
N TRP A 229 -10.35 5.15 11.70
CA TRP A 229 -9.86 4.83 10.37
C TRP A 229 -8.34 4.98 10.19
N ARG A 230 -7.61 5.74 11.02
CA ARG A 230 -6.15 5.84 10.91
C ARG A 230 -5.46 4.52 11.33
N GLY A 231 -5.37 3.59 10.37
CA GLY A 231 -4.50 2.42 10.48
C GLY A 231 -5.12 1.15 11.05
N GLY A 232 -6.44 1.09 11.26
CA GLY A 232 -7.12 -0.13 11.68
C GLY A 232 -7.38 -1.11 10.53
N PHE A 233 -7.31 -2.42 10.81
CA PHE A 233 -7.75 -3.47 9.90
C PHE A 233 -9.24 -3.77 10.18
N GLY A 234 -10.13 -3.31 9.30
CA GLY A 234 -11.58 -3.46 9.43
C GLY A 234 -12.22 -4.37 8.38
N PRO A 235 -13.55 -4.56 8.43
CA PRO A 235 -14.30 -5.38 7.48
C PRO A 235 -14.10 -5.00 6.00
N ALA A 236 -13.97 -3.71 5.69
CA ALA A 236 -13.69 -3.26 4.32
C ALA A 236 -12.31 -3.72 3.83
N GLN A 237 -11.28 -3.57 4.67
CA GLN A 237 -9.93 -4.03 4.35
C GLN A 237 -9.91 -5.55 4.18
N PHE A 238 -10.64 -6.30 5.02
CA PHE A 238 -10.77 -7.74 4.88
C PHE A 238 -11.46 -8.16 3.57
N LEU A 239 -12.52 -7.46 3.15
CA LEU A 239 -13.22 -7.70 1.88
C LEU A 239 -12.31 -7.48 0.67
N VAL A 240 -11.53 -6.39 0.68
CA VAL A 240 -10.52 -6.10 -0.36
C VAL A 240 -9.45 -7.17 -0.37
N LEU A 241 -9.00 -7.60 0.82
CA LEU A 241 -8.00 -8.66 0.96
C LEU A 241 -8.52 -10.00 0.43
N LEU A 242 -9.81 -10.30 0.63
CA LEU A 242 -10.45 -11.49 0.08
C LEU A 242 -10.52 -11.45 -1.45
N ALA A 243 -10.80 -10.28 -2.05
CA ALA A 243 -10.77 -10.10 -3.49
C ALA A 243 -9.36 -10.22 -4.09
N ALA A 244 -8.37 -9.61 -3.43
CA ALA A 244 -6.97 -9.76 -3.81
C ALA A 244 -6.48 -11.20 -3.64
N GLY A 245 -6.87 -11.86 -2.55
CA GLY A 245 -6.57 -13.26 -2.26
C GLY A 245 -7.19 -14.22 -3.28
N ALA A 246 -8.44 -14.00 -3.67
CA ALA A 246 -9.08 -14.77 -4.75
C ALA A 246 -8.33 -14.61 -6.08
N SER A 247 -7.82 -13.41 -6.37
CA SER A 247 -6.99 -13.16 -7.55
C SER A 247 -5.68 -13.97 -7.50
N TYR A 248 -4.99 -13.98 -6.37
CA TYR A 248 -3.77 -14.77 -6.17
C TYR A 248 -4.01 -16.29 -6.18
N ALA A 249 -5.13 -16.76 -5.63
CA ALA A 249 -5.52 -18.16 -5.72
C ALA A 249 -5.77 -18.56 -7.19
N SER A 250 -6.47 -17.72 -7.96
CA SER A 250 -6.66 -17.97 -9.40
C SER A 250 -5.35 -17.97 -10.18
N MET A 251 -4.38 -17.11 -9.82
CA MET A 251 -3.03 -17.11 -10.38
C MET A 251 -2.33 -18.45 -10.13
N GLY A 252 -2.40 -18.99 -8.89
CA GLY A 252 -1.84 -20.31 -8.57
C GLY A 252 -2.41 -21.43 -9.43
N CYS A 253 -3.72 -21.43 -9.67
CA CYS A 253 -4.36 -22.38 -10.56
C CYS A 253 -3.84 -22.28 -12.01
N VAL A 254 -3.81 -21.09 -12.59
CA VAL A 254 -3.43 -20.88 -14.00
C VAL A 254 -1.94 -21.12 -14.23
N MET A 255 -1.09 -20.73 -13.27
CA MET A 255 0.35 -20.86 -13.38
C MET A 255 0.79 -22.32 -13.41
N PHE A 256 0.21 -23.18 -12.55
CA PHE A 256 0.58 -24.60 -12.49
C PHE A 256 -0.33 -25.55 -13.28
N LEU A 257 -1.36 -25.03 -13.96
CA LEU A 257 -2.29 -25.83 -14.78
C LEU A 257 -1.57 -26.83 -15.70
N MET A 258 -0.49 -26.39 -16.35
CA MET A 258 0.27 -27.23 -17.29
C MET A 258 0.85 -28.49 -16.65
N SER A 259 1.24 -28.43 -15.37
CA SER A 259 1.78 -29.58 -14.63
C SER A 259 0.81 -30.76 -14.59
N PHE A 260 -0.51 -30.51 -14.71
CA PHE A 260 -1.54 -31.54 -14.74
C PHE A 260 -2.03 -31.82 -16.16
N THR A 261 -2.07 -30.81 -17.04
CA THR A 261 -2.60 -31.00 -18.40
C THR A 261 -1.60 -31.63 -19.37
N THR A 262 -0.29 -31.57 -19.12
CA THR A 262 0.74 -32.18 -19.99
C THR A 262 1.07 -33.62 -19.58
N VAL A 263 0.56 -34.12 -18.46
CA VAL A 263 0.88 -35.47 -17.98
C VAL A 263 0.17 -36.51 -18.84
N ALA A 264 0.94 -37.22 -19.65
CA ALA A 264 0.45 -38.36 -20.44
C ALA A 264 0.40 -39.62 -19.57
N PRO A 265 -0.74 -40.35 -19.49
CA PRO A 265 -0.76 -41.64 -18.83
C PRO A 265 0.10 -42.63 -19.63
N SER A 266 1.13 -43.21 -19.02
CA SER A 266 2.02 -44.21 -19.64
C SER A 266 1.29 -45.43 -20.23
N ALA A 267 0.06 -45.69 -19.79
CA ALA A 267 -0.81 -46.76 -20.25
C ALA A 267 -1.71 -46.41 -21.47
N ALA A 268 -1.74 -45.17 -21.95
CA ALA A 268 -2.82 -44.66 -22.81
C ALA A 268 -2.70 -44.94 -24.33
N TRP A 269 -1.93 -45.92 -24.79
CA TRP A 269 -1.74 -46.19 -26.23
C TRP A 269 -1.87 -47.67 -26.60
N SER A 270 -2.34 -47.93 -27.82
CA SER A 270 -2.47 -49.26 -28.44
C SER A 270 -1.98 -49.26 -29.88
N CYS A 271 -1.65 -50.44 -30.42
CA CYS A 271 -1.31 -50.58 -31.84
C CYS A 271 -2.53 -50.33 -32.72
N THR A 272 -2.34 -49.61 -33.83
CA THR A 272 -3.38 -49.39 -34.84
C THR A 272 -3.71 -50.71 -35.56
N ASP A 273 -2.68 -51.47 -35.93
CA ASP A 273 -2.80 -52.85 -36.40
C ASP A 273 -2.13 -53.80 -35.39
N PRO A 274 -2.87 -54.70 -34.73
CA PRO A 274 -2.31 -55.70 -33.84
C PRO A 274 -1.35 -56.69 -34.51
N ALA A 275 -1.40 -56.84 -35.85
CA ALA A 275 -0.55 -57.74 -36.62
C ALA A 275 0.81 -57.11 -37.00
N ASP A 276 1.00 -55.80 -36.81
CA ASP A 276 2.28 -55.12 -37.04
C ASP A 276 3.33 -55.63 -36.03
N ALA A 277 4.36 -56.31 -36.55
CA ALA A 277 5.39 -56.94 -35.72
C ALA A 277 6.21 -55.93 -34.89
N ALA A 278 6.45 -54.72 -35.42
CA ALA A 278 7.18 -53.68 -34.71
C ALA A 278 6.34 -53.13 -33.55
N CYS A 279 5.06 -52.87 -33.79
CA CYS A 279 4.16 -52.41 -32.74
C CYS A 279 3.88 -53.50 -31.69
N ALA A 280 3.69 -54.75 -32.12
CA ALA A 280 3.50 -55.89 -31.24
C ALA A 280 4.73 -56.14 -30.35
N ALA A 281 5.96 -55.96 -30.87
CA ALA A 281 7.18 -56.01 -30.08
C ALA A 281 7.27 -54.88 -29.04
N ALA A 282 6.96 -53.64 -29.43
CA ALA A 282 6.91 -52.50 -28.52
C ALA A 282 5.86 -52.68 -27.42
N ARG A 283 4.69 -53.25 -27.76
CA ARG A 283 3.62 -53.60 -26.81
C ARG A 283 4.00 -54.78 -25.92
N GLY A 284 4.67 -55.79 -26.46
CA GLY A 284 5.15 -56.97 -25.72
C GLY A 284 6.17 -56.60 -24.64
N GLY A 285 7.10 -55.69 -24.95
CA GLY A 285 8.02 -55.11 -23.97
C GLY A 285 7.27 -54.38 -22.84
N LYS A 286 6.25 -53.58 -23.18
CA LYS A 286 5.39 -52.88 -22.21
C LYS A 286 4.67 -53.85 -21.25
N VAL A 287 4.14 -54.98 -21.74
CA VAL A 287 3.44 -55.99 -20.94
C VAL A 287 4.40 -56.79 -20.04
N ALA A 288 5.57 -57.18 -20.57
CA ALA A 288 6.59 -57.89 -19.82
C ALA A 288 7.15 -57.05 -18.65
N ALA A 289 7.32 -55.74 -18.85
CA ALA A 289 7.78 -54.82 -17.80
C ALA A 289 6.70 -54.52 -16.76
N ALA A 290 5.42 -54.41 -17.16
CA ALA A 290 4.31 -54.26 -16.23
C ALA A 290 4.17 -55.47 -15.28
N ALA A 291 4.49 -56.68 -15.77
CA ALA A 291 4.52 -57.90 -14.98
C ALA A 291 5.76 -58.01 -14.05
N ALA A 292 6.85 -57.31 -14.35
CA ALA A 292 8.11 -57.38 -13.61
C ALA A 292 8.20 -56.45 -12.38
N GLY A 293 7.19 -55.62 -12.10
CA GLY A 293 7.08 -54.82 -10.86
C GLY A 293 8.16 -53.75 -10.63
N GLY A 294 9.06 -53.51 -11.60
CA GLY A 294 10.18 -52.58 -11.47
C GLY A 294 9.80 -51.12 -11.77
N THR A 295 9.80 -50.27 -10.75
CA THR A 295 9.45 -48.84 -10.83
C THR A 295 10.45 -47.97 -11.60
N ALA A 296 11.69 -48.43 -11.80
CA ALA A 296 12.74 -47.68 -12.51
C ALA A 296 12.72 -47.85 -14.04
N GLY A 297 12.16 -48.95 -14.56
CA GLY A 297 12.07 -49.23 -16.01
C GLY A 297 10.78 -48.71 -16.68
N GLY A 298 9.79 -48.27 -15.90
CA GLY A 298 8.46 -47.90 -16.40
C GLY A 298 8.41 -46.65 -17.29
N ALA A 299 9.37 -45.72 -17.14
CA ALA A 299 9.44 -44.50 -17.94
C ALA A 299 10.07 -44.72 -19.33
N GLU A 300 11.14 -45.52 -19.41
CA GLU A 300 11.76 -45.92 -20.69
C GLU A 300 10.85 -46.88 -21.48
N LEU A 301 10.19 -47.83 -20.82
CA LEU A 301 9.25 -48.75 -21.47
C LEU A 301 7.89 -48.10 -21.79
N GLY A 302 7.50 -47.05 -21.07
CA GLY A 302 6.34 -46.20 -21.42
C GLY A 302 6.53 -45.46 -22.75
N ARG A 303 7.79 -45.20 -23.15
CA ARG A 303 8.19 -44.58 -24.41
C ARG A 303 8.57 -45.58 -25.51
N ALA A 304 8.29 -46.88 -25.34
CA ALA A 304 8.61 -47.90 -26.35
C ALA A 304 7.98 -47.62 -27.74
N PHE A 305 6.87 -46.87 -27.78
CA PHE A 305 6.23 -46.42 -29.02
C PHE A 305 7.02 -45.32 -29.77
N CYS A 306 8.04 -44.70 -29.16
CA CYS A 306 8.85 -43.67 -29.81
C CYS A 306 9.70 -44.17 -30.98
N GLY A 307 9.90 -45.50 -31.08
CA GLY A 307 10.51 -46.14 -32.24
C GLY A 307 9.52 -46.51 -33.35
N LEU A 308 8.22 -46.27 -33.14
CA LEU A 308 7.17 -46.54 -34.12
C LEU A 308 6.86 -45.30 -34.94
N GLU A 309 6.46 -45.51 -36.19
CA GLU A 309 5.89 -44.46 -37.02
C GLU A 309 4.50 -44.07 -36.49
N ARG A 310 4.10 -42.82 -36.71
CA ARG A 310 2.88 -42.25 -36.11
C ARG A 310 1.60 -43.02 -36.45
N SER A 311 1.56 -43.65 -37.62
CA SER A 311 0.44 -44.47 -38.12
C SER A 311 0.26 -45.79 -37.36
N GLN A 312 1.33 -46.29 -36.71
CA GLN A 312 1.36 -47.62 -36.10
C GLN A 312 0.76 -47.66 -34.69
N TYR A 313 0.57 -46.52 -34.04
CA TYR A 313 -0.05 -46.44 -32.71
C TYR A 313 -1.20 -45.41 -32.65
N VAL A 314 -2.15 -45.67 -31.74
CA VAL A 314 -3.28 -44.80 -31.45
C VAL A 314 -3.41 -44.57 -29.95
N TRP A 315 -3.83 -43.38 -29.57
CA TRP A 315 -4.13 -43.02 -28.18
C TRP A 315 -5.52 -43.53 -27.80
N LEU A 316 -5.62 -44.30 -26.71
CA LEU A 316 -6.89 -44.81 -26.17
C LEU A 316 -7.79 -43.68 -25.66
N ASN A 317 -7.19 -42.65 -25.07
CA ASN A 317 -7.88 -41.45 -24.59
C ASN A 317 -7.17 -40.19 -25.11
N PRO A 318 -7.41 -39.75 -26.36
CA PRO A 318 -6.71 -38.60 -26.94
C PRO A 318 -6.91 -37.31 -26.14
N GLY A 319 -8.10 -37.06 -25.62
CA GLY A 319 -8.45 -35.87 -24.83
C GLY A 319 -8.06 -35.94 -23.34
N ALA A 320 -7.26 -36.91 -22.91
CA ALA A 320 -6.81 -37.01 -21.52
C ALA A 320 -5.82 -35.89 -21.15
N SER A 321 -4.89 -35.59 -22.04
CA SER A 321 -3.83 -34.60 -21.83
C SER A 321 -3.51 -33.83 -23.12
N VAL A 322 -2.88 -32.66 -22.98
CA VAL A 322 -2.34 -31.86 -24.10
C VAL A 322 -1.33 -32.69 -24.89
N ASN A 323 -0.52 -33.50 -24.21
CA ASN A 323 0.48 -34.35 -24.86
C ASN A 323 -0.13 -35.47 -25.71
N THR A 324 -1.25 -36.06 -25.28
CA THR A 324 -1.95 -37.11 -26.05
C THR A 324 -2.78 -36.53 -27.19
N GLU A 325 -3.28 -35.29 -27.05
CA GLU A 325 -4.10 -34.64 -28.08
C GLU A 325 -3.24 -34.06 -29.22
N PHE A 326 -2.18 -33.31 -28.88
CA PHE A 326 -1.25 -32.74 -29.86
C PHE A 326 -0.02 -33.61 -30.14
N ASP A 327 -0.01 -34.85 -29.61
CA ASP A 327 1.06 -35.84 -29.84
C ASP A 327 2.47 -35.28 -29.56
N LEU A 328 2.59 -34.52 -28.45
CA LEU A 328 3.81 -33.84 -28.01
C LEU A 328 4.75 -34.81 -27.26
N VAL A 329 5.06 -35.92 -27.89
CA VAL A 329 5.85 -37.02 -27.32
C VAL A 329 7.09 -37.26 -28.16
N CYS A 330 8.05 -38.02 -27.61
CA CYS A 330 9.26 -38.43 -28.33
C CYS A 330 10.03 -37.22 -28.90
N GLY A 331 10.30 -37.17 -30.22
CA GLY A 331 11.00 -36.05 -30.87
C GLY A 331 10.28 -34.70 -30.78
N GLN A 332 8.99 -34.67 -30.42
CA GLN A 332 8.20 -33.45 -30.24
C GLN A 332 7.99 -33.08 -28.76
N ALA A 333 8.60 -33.79 -27.80
CA ALA A 333 8.42 -33.54 -26.37
C ALA A 333 8.84 -32.12 -25.94
N TRP A 334 9.80 -31.51 -26.63
CA TRP A 334 10.26 -30.15 -26.36
C TRP A 334 9.13 -29.10 -26.48
N LYS A 335 8.12 -29.35 -27.32
CA LYS A 335 6.96 -28.45 -27.49
C LYS A 335 6.15 -28.30 -26.20
N ALA A 336 6.06 -29.33 -25.36
CA ALA A 336 5.38 -29.25 -24.07
C ALA A 336 6.08 -28.25 -23.12
N SER A 337 7.41 -28.30 -23.03
CA SER A 337 8.20 -27.34 -22.23
C SER A 337 8.12 -25.91 -22.78
N VAL A 338 7.99 -25.76 -24.10
CA VAL A 338 7.81 -24.44 -24.74
C VAL A 338 6.45 -23.82 -24.41
N LEU A 339 5.38 -24.61 -24.24
CA LEU A 339 4.07 -24.11 -23.77
C LEU A 339 4.17 -23.50 -22.36
N GLU A 340 4.90 -24.15 -21.45
CA GLU A 340 5.15 -23.64 -20.10
C GLU A 340 6.01 -22.37 -20.14
N THR A 341 7.08 -22.39 -20.92
CA THR A 341 7.97 -21.24 -21.13
C THR A 341 7.20 -20.04 -21.70
N ALA A 342 6.29 -20.27 -22.65
CA ALA A 342 5.48 -19.23 -23.27
C ALA A 342 4.55 -18.51 -22.27
N PHE A 343 3.99 -19.23 -21.30
CA PHE A 343 3.21 -18.63 -20.21
C PHE A 343 4.05 -17.67 -19.37
N PHE A 344 5.24 -18.10 -18.93
CA PHE A 344 6.15 -17.25 -18.15
C PHE A 344 6.70 -16.08 -18.98
N ALA A 345 6.96 -16.28 -20.28
CA ALA A 345 7.36 -15.19 -21.18
C ALA A 345 6.26 -14.13 -21.27
N GLY A 346 5.02 -14.58 -21.44
CA GLY A 346 3.84 -13.75 -21.35
C GLY A 346 3.77 -12.98 -20.03
N PHE A 347 3.99 -13.66 -18.91
CA PHE A 347 3.96 -13.07 -17.57
C PHE A 347 4.98 -11.94 -17.39
N VAL A 348 6.23 -12.16 -17.81
CA VAL A 348 7.30 -11.14 -17.79
C VAL A 348 6.92 -9.91 -18.62
N ILE A 349 6.43 -10.13 -19.85
CA ILE A 349 5.97 -9.05 -20.74
C ILE A 349 4.77 -8.32 -20.12
N GLY A 350 3.84 -9.06 -19.53
CA GLY A 350 2.66 -8.54 -18.85
C GLY A 350 3.03 -7.60 -17.70
N ASN A 351 3.98 -7.97 -16.85
CA ASN A 351 4.45 -7.11 -15.76
C ASN A 351 5.09 -5.80 -16.29
N ALA A 352 5.82 -5.86 -17.40
CA ALA A 352 6.39 -4.66 -18.02
C ALA A 352 5.33 -3.74 -18.64
N VAL A 353 4.23 -4.28 -19.16
CA VAL A 353 3.16 -3.51 -19.82
C VAL A 353 2.11 -3.01 -18.83
N PHE A 354 1.59 -3.89 -17.97
CA PHE A 354 0.47 -3.59 -17.10
C PHE A 354 0.84 -2.79 -15.85
N GLY A 355 2.13 -2.74 -15.48
CA GLY A 355 2.60 -1.83 -14.41
C GLY A 355 2.36 -0.36 -14.75
N PRO A 356 2.99 0.19 -15.80
CA PRO A 356 2.74 1.56 -16.25
C PRO A 356 1.28 1.80 -16.66
N PHE A 357 0.59 0.78 -17.17
CA PHE A 357 -0.82 0.89 -17.50
C PHE A 357 -1.69 1.13 -16.25
N ALA A 358 -1.45 0.37 -15.17
CA ALA A 358 -2.13 0.54 -13.89
C ALA A 358 -1.83 1.89 -13.23
N ASP A 359 -0.61 2.41 -13.42
CA ASP A 359 -0.25 3.74 -12.95
C ASP A 359 -1.03 4.84 -13.69
N ARG A 360 -1.33 4.68 -14.99
CA ARG A 360 -2.01 5.71 -15.80
C ARG A 360 -3.52 5.63 -15.78
N HIS A 361 -4.09 4.43 -15.71
CA HIS A 361 -5.53 4.23 -15.89
C HIS A 361 -6.25 3.70 -14.65
N GLY A 362 -5.54 3.46 -13.56
CA GLY A 362 -6.11 3.00 -12.29
C GLY A 362 -5.87 1.52 -12.00
N ARG A 363 -5.84 1.18 -10.71
CA ARG A 363 -5.53 -0.17 -10.22
C ARG A 363 -6.73 -1.09 -10.38
N ARG A 364 -7.93 -0.59 -10.05
CA ARG A 364 -9.18 -1.36 -10.14
C ARG A 364 -9.48 -1.75 -11.58
N MET A 365 -9.39 -0.80 -12.51
CA MET A 365 -9.68 -1.08 -13.92
C MET A 365 -8.69 -2.10 -14.50
N THR A 366 -7.39 -1.95 -14.20
CA THR A 366 -6.38 -2.89 -14.66
C THR A 366 -6.62 -4.30 -14.12
N LEU A 367 -6.90 -4.43 -12.82
CA LEU A 367 -7.26 -5.71 -12.20
C LEU A 367 -8.43 -6.39 -12.91
N LEU A 368 -9.54 -5.67 -13.14
CA LEU A 368 -10.75 -6.23 -13.73
C LEU A 368 -10.58 -6.62 -15.20
N LEU A 369 -9.95 -5.75 -16.01
CA LEU A 369 -9.67 -6.05 -17.41
C LEU A 369 -8.74 -7.26 -17.54
N CYS A 370 -7.69 -7.33 -16.70
CA CYS A 370 -6.74 -8.42 -16.70
C CYS A 370 -7.36 -9.73 -16.20
N ALA A 371 -8.24 -9.69 -15.19
CA ALA A 371 -8.97 -10.87 -14.73
C ALA A 371 -9.92 -11.41 -15.81
N ALA A 372 -10.65 -10.52 -16.50
CA ALA A 372 -11.52 -10.91 -17.62
C ALA A 372 -10.70 -11.47 -18.80
N ALA A 373 -9.58 -10.84 -19.14
CA ALA A 373 -8.68 -11.33 -20.17
C ALA A 373 -8.09 -12.70 -19.80
N THR A 374 -7.62 -12.90 -18.56
CA THR A 374 -7.07 -14.18 -18.10
C THR A 374 -8.12 -15.29 -18.17
N ALA A 375 -9.35 -15.03 -17.72
CA ALA A 375 -10.45 -15.99 -17.80
C ALA A 375 -10.81 -16.34 -19.25
N THR A 376 -11.00 -15.34 -20.10
CA THR A 376 -11.39 -15.55 -21.51
C THR A 376 -10.31 -16.23 -22.32
N LEU A 377 -9.04 -15.82 -22.22
CA LEU A 377 -7.92 -16.42 -22.93
C LEU A 377 -7.67 -17.86 -22.48
N THR A 378 -7.79 -18.13 -21.17
CA THR A 378 -7.66 -19.49 -20.64
C THR A 378 -8.82 -20.39 -21.12
N ALA A 379 -10.06 -19.89 -21.13
CA ALA A 379 -11.19 -20.63 -21.67
C ALA A 379 -11.06 -20.88 -23.18
N LEU A 380 -10.61 -19.88 -23.95
CA LEU A 380 -10.34 -20.02 -25.38
C LEU A 380 -9.25 -21.05 -25.65
N SER A 381 -8.22 -21.15 -24.80
CA SER A 381 -7.15 -22.14 -24.94
C SER A 381 -7.63 -23.60 -24.81
N ALA A 382 -8.78 -23.81 -24.15
CA ALA A 382 -9.44 -25.10 -24.01
C ALA A 382 -10.61 -25.30 -25.00
N SER A 383 -10.93 -24.29 -25.80
CA SER A 383 -12.05 -24.33 -26.73
C SER A 383 -11.84 -25.40 -27.81
N PRO A 384 -12.88 -26.16 -28.21
CA PRO A 384 -12.80 -27.09 -29.34
C PRO A 384 -12.39 -26.43 -30.67
N LEU A 385 -12.51 -25.10 -30.77
CA LEU A 385 -12.04 -24.30 -31.91
C LEU A 385 -10.51 -24.31 -32.04
N VAL A 386 -9.79 -24.50 -30.94
CA VAL A 386 -8.38 -24.90 -30.99
C VAL A 386 -8.40 -26.37 -31.39
N ALA A 387 -8.24 -26.60 -32.70
CA ALA A 387 -8.55 -27.84 -33.42
C ALA A 387 -8.23 -29.09 -32.58
N ALA A 388 -9.25 -29.93 -32.42
CA ALA A 388 -9.15 -31.17 -31.68
C ALA A 388 -8.12 -32.10 -32.33
N GLY A 389 -7.33 -32.77 -31.48
CA GLY A 389 -6.38 -33.80 -31.89
C GLY A 389 -7.05 -35.03 -32.54
N PRO A 390 -6.31 -36.14 -32.73
CA PRO A 390 -6.48 -37.15 -33.79
C PRO A 390 -7.73 -38.08 -33.71
N GLY A 391 -8.89 -37.59 -33.24
CA GLY A 391 -10.18 -38.29 -33.24
C GLY A 391 -11.13 -37.92 -34.40
N VAL A 392 -10.72 -37.07 -35.35
CA VAL A 392 -11.55 -36.64 -36.48
C VAL A 392 -11.00 -37.28 -37.78
N PRO A 393 -11.85 -37.91 -38.62
CA PRO A 393 -11.40 -38.69 -39.78
C PRO A 393 -10.49 -37.90 -40.73
N HIS A 394 -9.43 -38.59 -41.18
CA HIS A 394 -8.35 -38.06 -41.99
C HIS A 394 -8.83 -37.60 -43.38
N THR A 395 -8.83 -36.29 -43.62
CA THR A 395 -8.81 -35.70 -44.95
C THR A 395 -7.59 -34.79 -45.05
N ALA A 396 -7.05 -34.56 -46.25
CA ALA A 396 -5.86 -33.71 -46.43
C ALA A 396 -6.03 -32.27 -45.87
N ALA A 397 -7.27 -31.81 -45.70
CA ALA A 397 -7.61 -30.53 -45.05
C ALA A 397 -7.40 -30.53 -43.53
N THR A 398 -7.45 -31.68 -42.85
CA THR A 398 -7.33 -31.77 -41.38
C THR A 398 -5.88 -31.85 -40.88
N ALA A 399 -4.92 -32.20 -41.74
CA ALA A 399 -3.49 -32.20 -41.38
C ALA A 399 -2.91 -30.78 -41.17
N SER A 400 -3.32 -29.81 -42.00
CA SER A 400 -2.89 -28.39 -41.84
C SER A 400 -3.56 -27.70 -40.64
N ALA A 401 -4.72 -28.18 -40.18
CA ALA A 401 -5.42 -27.67 -39.01
C ALA A 401 -4.78 -28.13 -37.69
N TYR A 402 -4.04 -29.24 -37.72
CA TYR A 402 -3.40 -29.82 -36.54
C TYR A 402 -2.18 -29.02 -36.08
N ASP A 403 -1.28 -28.72 -37.02
CA ASP A 403 -0.06 -27.97 -36.72
C ASP A 403 -0.41 -26.54 -36.26
N SER A 404 -1.49 -25.95 -36.79
CA SER A 404 -1.97 -24.62 -36.38
C SER A 404 -2.64 -24.60 -35.00
N GLY A 405 -3.29 -25.67 -34.56
CA GLY A 405 -3.94 -25.75 -33.25
C GLY A 405 -2.97 -25.60 -32.06
N TYR A 406 -1.80 -26.25 -32.15
CA TYR A 406 -0.74 -26.09 -31.14
C TYR A 406 -0.25 -24.64 -31.03
N TRP A 407 0.01 -23.97 -32.16
CA TRP A 407 0.48 -22.59 -32.17
C TRP A 407 -0.55 -21.60 -31.63
N VAL A 408 -1.84 -21.82 -31.92
CA VAL A 408 -2.92 -21.04 -31.31
C VAL A 408 -2.96 -21.25 -29.80
N HIS A 409 -2.86 -22.51 -29.32
CA HIS A 409 -2.79 -22.80 -27.89
C HIS A 409 -1.59 -22.09 -27.24
N LEU A 410 -0.41 -22.15 -27.85
CA LEU A 410 0.81 -21.46 -27.39
C LEU A 410 0.58 -19.94 -27.25
N VAL A 411 0.05 -19.28 -28.28
CA VAL A 411 -0.19 -17.82 -28.27
C VAL A 411 -1.22 -17.45 -27.21
N LEU A 412 -2.31 -18.20 -27.08
CA LEU A 412 -3.33 -17.96 -26.06
C LEU A 412 -2.77 -18.16 -24.65
N ARG A 413 -1.88 -19.14 -24.44
CA ARG A 413 -1.19 -19.35 -23.16
C ARG A 413 -0.23 -18.21 -22.83
N ALA A 414 0.55 -17.72 -23.79
CA ALA A 414 1.40 -16.55 -23.60
C ALA A 414 0.57 -15.30 -23.26
N ALA A 415 -0.51 -15.05 -24.00
CA ALA A 415 -1.40 -13.93 -23.72
C ALA A 415 -2.09 -14.04 -22.34
N SER A 416 -2.51 -15.26 -21.96
CA SER A 416 -3.07 -15.55 -20.62
C SER A 416 -2.05 -15.27 -19.52
N GLY A 417 -0.77 -15.63 -19.71
CA GLY A 417 0.31 -15.28 -18.78
C GLY A 417 0.47 -13.78 -18.59
N GLY A 418 0.45 -13.01 -19.69
CA GLY A 418 0.53 -11.55 -19.63
C GLY A 418 -0.66 -10.89 -18.93
N ALA A 419 -1.87 -11.37 -19.20
CA ALA A 419 -3.07 -10.91 -18.49
C ALA A 419 -3.02 -11.29 -17.00
N CYS A 420 -2.57 -12.50 -16.67
CA CYS A 420 -2.46 -12.97 -15.29
C CYS A 420 -1.49 -12.12 -14.46
N ALA A 421 -0.38 -11.67 -15.08
CA ALA A 421 0.57 -10.74 -14.46
C ALA A 421 -0.08 -9.41 -14.06
N GLY A 422 -0.82 -8.78 -14.98
CA GLY A 422 -1.55 -7.53 -14.70
C GLY A 422 -2.63 -7.70 -13.62
N GLN A 423 -3.28 -8.86 -13.57
CA GLN A 423 -4.24 -9.21 -12.52
C GLN A 423 -3.55 -9.30 -11.14
N ALA A 424 -2.42 -10.01 -11.05
CA ALA A 424 -1.68 -10.19 -9.80
C ALA A 424 -1.12 -8.86 -9.26
N LEU A 425 -0.55 -8.04 -10.15
CA LEU A 425 -0.02 -6.73 -9.81
C LEU A 425 -1.11 -5.79 -9.29
N GLY A 426 -2.22 -5.68 -10.01
CA GLY A 426 -3.35 -4.85 -9.61
C GLY A 426 -3.93 -5.25 -8.25
N ALA A 427 -4.08 -6.56 -8.00
CA ALA A 427 -4.58 -7.10 -6.74
C ALA A 427 -3.66 -6.78 -5.55
N TYR A 428 -2.35 -6.99 -5.71
CA TYR A 428 -1.37 -6.75 -4.64
C TYR A 428 -1.27 -5.27 -4.26
N VAL A 429 -1.17 -4.39 -5.27
CA VAL A 429 -1.04 -2.95 -5.04
C VAL A 429 -2.31 -2.41 -4.37
N LEU A 430 -3.48 -2.84 -4.82
CA LEU A 430 -4.74 -2.38 -4.25
C LEU A 430 -4.92 -2.83 -2.79
N ALA A 431 -4.57 -4.08 -2.46
CA ALA A 431 -4.60 -4.59 -1.10
C ALA A 431 -3.66 -3.83 -0.14
N THR A 432 -2.52 -3.34 -0.65
CA THR A 432 -1.50 -2.64 0.17
C THR A 432 -1.71 -1.12 0.24
N GLU A 433 -2.45 -0.53 -0.71
CA GLU A 433 -2.79 0.90 -0.73
C GLU A 433 -4.06 1.24 0.08
N LEU A 434 -5.00 0.29 0.24
CA LEU A 434 -6.23 0.47 1.04
C LEU A 434 -6.05 0.19 2.54
N VAL A 435 -4.86 -0.29 2.92
CA VAL A 435 -4.51 -0.65 4.30
C VAL A 435 -3.48 0.35 4.85
N GLY A 436 -3.64 0.71 6.13
CA GLY A 436 -2.74 1.65 6.78
C GLY A 436 -1.29 1.15 6.89
N PRO A 437 -0.33 2.05 7.17
CA PRO A 437 1.10 1.71 7.19
C PRO A 437 1.46 0.53 8.10
N ALA A 438 0.80 0.40 9.26
CA ALA A 438 1.06 -0.66 10.25
C ALA A 438 0.69 -2.07 9.73
N TRP A 439 -0.34 -2.19 8.90
CA TRP A 439 -0.86 -3.47 8.41
C TRP A 439 -0.44 -3.79 6.98
N ARG A 440 0.25 -2.87 6.29
CA ARG A 440 0.62 -3.02 4.87
C ARG A 440 1.46 -4.26 4.60
N GLY A 441 2.46 -4.55 5.45
CA GLY A 441 3.30 -5.74 5.32
C GLY A 441 2.50 -7.03 5.49
N ALA A 442 1.66 -7.09 6.53
CA ALA A 442 0.78 -8.24 6.79
C ALA A 442 -0.24 -8.46 5.67
N ALA A 443 -0.87 -7.41 5.15
CA ALA A 443 -1.81 -7.47 4.03
C ALA A 443 -1.14 -7.98 2.75
N GLY A 444 0.09 -7.53 2.46
CA GLY A 444 0.87 -8.02 1.33
C GLY A 444 1.22 -9.51 1.46
N MET A 445 1.70 -9.94 2.64
CA MET A 445 2.02 -11.36 2.90
C MET A 445 0.78 -12.26 2.83
N LEU A 446 -0.34 -11.84 3.43
CA LEU A 446 -1.57 -12.62 3.45
C LEU A 446 -2.18 -12.75 2.04
N THR A 447 -2.09 -11.70 1.22
CA THR A 447 -2.48 -11.77 -0.20
C THR A 447 -1.67 -12.82 -0.95
N GLN A 448 -0.34 -12.84 -0.75
CA GLN A 448 0.54 -13.82 -1.39
C GLN A 448 0.31 -15.24 -0.88
N ALA A 449 0.03 -15.43 0.42
CA ALA A 449 -0.26 -16.74 0.98
C ALA A 449 -1.50 -17.41 0.34
N CYS A 450 -2.47 -16.63 -0.16
CA CYS A 450 -3.61 -17.16 -0.91
C CYS A 450 -3.21 -17.87 -2.21
N TYR A 451 -1.99 -17.66 -2.71
CA TYR A 451 -1.43 -18.44 -3.82
C TYR A 451 -1.47 -19.95 -3.55
N ILE A 452 -1.18 -20.36 -2.31
CA ILE A 452 -1.16 -21.76 -1.88
C ILE A 452 -2.58 -22.36 -1.90
N LEU A 453 -3.61 -21.56 -1.61
CA LEU A 453 -5.01 -22.00 -1.74
C LEU A 453 -5.34 -22.33 -3.20
N GLY A 454 -4.75 -21.60 -4.16
CA GLY A 454 -4.82 -21.91 -5.58
C GLY A 454 -4.18 -23.25 -5.93
N GLU A 455 -3.01 -23.56 -5.36
CA GLU A 455 -2.35 -24.86 -5.56
C GLU A 455 -3.23 -26.03 -5.07
N PHE A 456 -3.82 -25.91 -3.87
CA PHE A 456 -4.75 -26.93 -3.37
C PHE A 456 -6.02 -27.05 -4.21
N LEU A 457 -6.58 -25.92 -4.62
CA LEU A 457 -7.76 -25.89 -5.49
C LEU A 457 -7.46 -26.59 -6.82
N LEU A 458 -6.29 -26.37 -7.42
CA LEU A 458 -5.88 -27.02 -8.66
C LEU A 458 -5.83 -28.55 -8.51
N VAL A 459 -5.27 -29.09 -7.42
CA VAL A 459 -5.27 -30.54 -7.15
C VAL A 459 -6.69 -31.08 -7.02
N GLY A 460 -7.57 -30.37 -6.31
CA GLY A 460 -8.97 -30.76 -6.17
C GLY A 460 -9.70 -30.78 -7.52
N LEU A 461 -9.50 -29.75 -8.34
CA LEU A 461 -10.08 -29.64 -9.68
C LEU A 461 -9.54 -30.71 -10.63
N SER A 462 -8.26 -31.05 -10.57
CA SER A 462 -7.67 -32.07 -11.45
C SER A 462 -8.19 -33.47 -11.13
N LEU A 463 -8.52 -33.75 -9.86
CA LEU A 463 -9.17 -35.00 -9.45
C LEU A 463 -10.65 -35.04 -9.87
N ALA A 464 -11.36 -33.92 -9.75
CA ALA A 464 -12.79 -33.84 -10.07
C ALA A 464 -13.06 -33.79 -11.58
N LEU A 465 -12.18 -33.17 -12.36
CA LEU A 465 -12.32 -32.94 -13.80
C LEU A 465 -11.06 -33.40 -14.56
N PRO A 466 -10.84 -34.73 -14.70
CA PRO A 466 -9.60 -35.26 -15.28
C PRO A 466 -9.29 -34.84 -16.73
N PRO A 467 -10.27 -34.70 -17.66
CA PRO A 467 -9.96 -34.27 -19.02
C PRO A 467 -9.38 -32.85 -19.04
N TRP A 468 -8.24 -32.65 -19.70
CA TRP A 468 -7.49 -31.39 -19.63
C TRP A 468 -8.30 -30.16 -20.08
N ARG A 469 -9.21 -30.32 -21.05
CA ARG A 469 -10.11 -29.24 -21.50
C ARG A 469 -11.09 -28.83 -20.40
N HIS A 470 -11.69 -29.78 -19.70
CA HIS A 470 -12.60 -29.50 -18.57
C HIS A 470 -11.84 -28.88 -17.40
N LEU A 471 -10.65 -29.38 -17.07
CA LEU A 471 -9.79 -28.79 -16.04
C LEU A 471 -9.45 -27.34 -16.36
N THR A 472 -9.03 -27.07 -17.59
CA THR A 472 -8.68 -25.71 -18.05
C THR A 472 -9.87 -24.77 -18.02
N LEU A 473 -11.07 -25.24 -18.41
CA LEU A 473 -12.30 -24.45 -18.31
C LEU A 473 -12.70 -24.17 -16.85
N ALA A 474 -12.52 -25.14 -15.95
CA ALA A 474 -12.77 -24.93 -14.52
C ALA A 474 -11.82 -23.89 -13.92
N VAL A 475 -10.54 -23.93 -14.29
CA VAL A 475 -9.56 -22.89 -13.89
C VAL A 475 -9.93 -21.52 -14.48
N ALA A 476 -10.42 -21.46 -15.72
CA ALA A 476 -10.92 -20.22 -16.32
C ALA A 476 -12.13 -19.66 -15.55
N LEU A 477 -13.03 -20.52 -15.05
CA LEU A 477 -14.15 -20.12 -14.19
C LEU A 477 -13.66 -19.58 -12.84
N CYS A 478 -12.62 -20.18 -12.23
CA CYS A 478 -12.00 -19.63 -11.02
C CYS A 478 -11.46 -18.21 -11.24
N CYS A 479 -10.85 -17.95 -12.41
CA CYS A 479 -10.39 -16.61 -12.78
C CYS A 479 -11.57 -15.64 -12.99
N ALA A 480 -12.64 -16.10 -13.65
CA ALA A 480 -13.85 -15.30 -13.85
C ALA A 480 -14.56 -14.97 -12.52
N GLY A 481 -14.48 -15.86 -11.52
CA GLY A 481 -15.05 -15.65 -10.19
C GLY A 481 -14.55 -14.39 -9.50
N VAL A 482 -13.32 -13.94 -9.79
CA VAL A 482 -12.77 -12.68 -9.29
C VAL A 482 -13.61 -11.48 -9.73
N LEU A 483 -14.24 -11.54 -10.91
CA LEU A 483 -15.10 -10.47 -11.43
C LEU A 483 -16.39 -10.32 -10.61
N LEU A 484 -16.82 -11.36 -9.89
CA LEU A 484 -17.97 -11.26 -8.97
C LEU A 484 -17.65 -10.36 -7.77
N LEU A 485 -16.36 -10.17 -7.47
CA LEU A 485 -15.88 -9.29 -6.40
C LEU A 485 -15.60 -7.86 -6.89
N ALA A 486 -15.76 -7.57 -8.19
CA ALA A 486 -15.61 -6.25 -8.79
C ALA A 486 -16.43 -5.10 -8.14
N PRO A 487 -17.69 -5.30 -7.69
CA PRO A 487 -18.46 -4.23 -7.03
C PRO A 487 -17.96 -3.95 -5.60
N CYS A 488 -17.26 -4.90 -4.99
CA CYS A 488 -16.78 -4.84 -3.61
C CYS A 488 -15.42 -4.12 -3.48
N VAL A 489 -14.80 -3.75 -4.60
CA VAL A 489 -13.42 -3.25 -4.62
C VAL A 489 -13.43 -1.78 -5.08
N PRO A 490 -13.13 -0.81 -4.19
CA PRO A 490 -12.97 0.59 -4.59
C PRO A 490 -11.66 0.79 -5.37
N GLU A 491 -11.55 1.92 -6.07
CA GLU A 491 -10.26 2.35 -6.64
C GLU A 491 -9.33 2.85 -5.51
N SER A 492 -8.02 2.80 -5.75
CA SER A 492 -7.02 3.26 -4.80
C SER A 492 -7.20 4.75 -4.46
N PRO A 493 -7.41 5.11 -3.17
CA PRO A 493 -7.49 6.51 -2.75
C PRO A 493 -6.20 7.28 -3.08
N ARG A 494 -5.04 6.62 -2.95
CA ARG A 494 -3.73 7.21 -3.25
C ARG A 494 -3.60 7.54 -4.73
N TRP A 495 -4.00 6.62 -5.61
CA TRP A 495 -3.98 6.84 -7.05
C TRP A 495 -4.89 8.01 -7.45
N LEU A 496 -6.10 8.08 -6.87
CA LEU A 496 -7.07 9.15 -7.13
C LEU A 496 -6.56 10.53 -6.71
N LEU A 497 -5.89 10.64 -5.55
CA LEU A 497 -5.27 11.88 -5.10
C LEU A 497 -4.16 12.36 -6.04
N LEU A 498 -3.28 11.44 -6.46
CA LEU A 498 -2.18 11.75 -7.39
C LEU A 498 -2.67 12.20 -8.77
N HIS A 499 -3.85 11.74 -9.21
CA HIS A 499 -4.46 12.13 -10.48
C HIS A 499 -5.40 13.34 -10.36
N GLY A 500 -5.35 14.08 -9.24
CA GLY A 500 -6.13 15.30 -9.06
C GLY A 500 -7.64 15.05 -8.93
N ARG A 501 -8.05 13.87 -8.44
CA ARG A 501 -9.47 13.49 -8.22
C ARG A 501 -9.80 13.38 -6.72
N PRO A 502 -9.70 14.47 -5.93
CA PRO A 502 -9.88 14.41 -4.48
C PRO A 502 -11.30 14.03 -4.06
N ALA A 503 -12.33 14.42 -4.80
CA ALA A 503 -13.72 14.04 -4.51
C ALA A 503 -13.95 12.53 -4.58
N GLN A 504 -13.38 11.86 -5.60
CA GLN A 504 -13.46 10.40 -5.74
C GLN A 504 -12.62 9.68 -4.68
N ALA A 505 -11.44 10.22 -4.36
CA ALA A 505 -10.62 9.69 -3.28
C ALA A 505 -11.38 9.73 -1.96
N HIS A 506 -11.98 10.88 -1.63
CA HIS A 506 -12.80 11.04 -0.44
C HIS A 506 -13.99 10.07 -0.43
N ALA A 507 -14.71 9.91 -1.55
CA ALA A 507 -15.79 8.93 -1.66
C ALA A 507 -15.33 7.47 -1.39
N ALA A 508 -14.15 7.08 -1.88
CA ALA A 508 -13.56 5.77 -1.60
C ALA A 508 -13.22 5.61 -0.12
N LEU A 509 -12.68 6.65 0.52
CA LEU A 509 -12.41 6.67 1.97
C LEU A 509 -13.70 6.55 2.80
N LEU A 510 -14.75 7.28 2.43
CA LEU A 510 -16.07 7.21 3.06
C LEU A 510 -16.71 5.83 2.91
N TRP A 511 -16.55 5.18 1.74
CA TRP A 511 -17.00 3.81 1.54
C TRP A 511 -16.32 2.86 2.53
N VAL A 512 -14.99 2.95 2.70
CA VAL A 512 -14.25 2.13 3.68
C VAL A 512 -14.73 2.43 5.09
N ALA A 513 -14.91 3.70 5.45
CA ALA A 513 -15.36 4.12 6.77
C ALA A 513 -16.77 3.60 7.12
N ARG A 514 -17.69 3.61 6.14
CA ARG A 514 -19.05 3.08 6.30
C ARG A 514 -19.04 1.59 6.63
N TRP A 515 -18.25 0.80 5.90
CA TRP A 515 -18.10 -0.64 6.14
C TRP A 515 -17.37 -0.97 7.43
N ASN A 516 -16.53 -0.04 7.91
CA ASN A 516 -15.87 -0.15 9.21
C ASN A 516 -16.73 0.35 10.39
N GLY A 517 -17.98 0.75 10.14
CA GLY A 517 -18.94 1.10 11.19
C GLY A 517 -18.89 2.55 11.68
N CYS A 518 -18.26 3.49 10.95
CA CYS A 518 -18.30 4.91 11.27
C CYS A 518 -19.74 5.45 11.15
N ARG A 519 -20.29 6.00 12.24
CA ARG A 519 -21.73 6.35 12.37
C ARG A 519 -22.15 7.67 11.71
N ARG A 520 -21.21 8.54 11.32
CA ARG A 520 -21.48 9.78 10.59
C ARG A 520 -20.71 9.80 9.27
N VAL A 521 -21.32 9.24 8.22
CA VAL A 521 -20.82 9.29 6.85
C VAL A 521 -21.85 10.07 6.01
N PRO A 522 -21.46 11.10 5.24
CA PRO A 522 -22.37 11.81 4.33
C PRO A 522 -22.99 10.84 3.32
N ARG A 523 -24.24 11.09 2.90
CA ARG A 523 -24.89 10.27 1.87
C ARG A 523 -24.23 10.51 0.52
N LEU A 524 -23.91 9.42 -0.19
CA LEU A 524 -23.37 9.44 -1.55
C LEU A 524 -24.52 9.23 -2.54
N ALA A 525 -24.58 10.02 -3.61
CA ALA A 525 -25.48 9.84 -4.75
C ALA A 525 -24.65 9.53 -6.01
N CYS A 526 -25.11 8.61 -6.86
CA CYS A 526 -24.51 8.38 -8.17
C CYS A 526 -25.28 9.13 -9.25
N THR A 527 -24.57 9.83 -10.13
CA THR A 527 -25.14 10.35 -11.37
C THR A 527 -25.30 9.23 -12.42
N SER A 528 -26.09 9.48 -13.45
CA SER A 528 -26.24 8.60 -14.62
C SER A 528 -24.94 8.41 -15.41
N SER A 529 -23.93 9.24 -15.19
CA SER A 529 -22.56 9.11 -15.74
C SER A 529 -21.61 8.32 -14.84
N GLY A 530 -22.06 7.85 -13.66
CA GLY A 530 -21.24 7.08 -12.72
C GLY A 530 -20.37 7.93 -11.77
N GLU A 531 -20.58 9.25 -11.71
CA GLU A 531 -19.91 10.11 -10.73
C GLU A 531 -20.61 10.03 -9.37
N VAL A 532 -19.82 9.96 -8.30
CA VAL A 532 -20.31 9.94 -6.93
C VAL A 532 -20.32 11.37 -6.39
N LEU A 533 -21.51 11.92 -6.19
CA LEU A 533 -21.77 13.22 -5.58
C LEU A 533 -22.04 13.07 -4.08
N LEU A 534 -21.52 14.02 -3.30
CA LEU A 534 -21.80 14.14 -1.87
C LEU A 534 -23.11 14.91 -1.69
N LEU A 535 -24.11 14.30 -1.06
CA LEU A 535 -25.32 15.00 -0.63
C LEU A 535 -25.02 15.72 0.70
N PRO A 536 -25.42 17.00 0.84
CA PRO A 536 -25.31 17.71 2.12
C PRO A 536 -26.08 16.97 3.24
N PRO A 537 -25.72 17.17 4.52
CA PRO A 537 -26.45 16.57 5.63
C PRO A 537 -27.90 17.05 5.59
N LEU A 538 -28.84 16.09 5.65
CA LEU A 538 -30.29 16.29 5.55
C LEU A 538 -30.82 17.39 6.51
N HIS A 539 -30.10 17.66 7.59
CA HIS A 539 -30.42 18.68 8.57
C HIS A 539 -30.36 20.10 7.99
N ASP A 540 -29.38 20.42 7.15
CA ASP A 540 -29.24 21.75 6.56
C ASP A 540 -30.23 22.00 5.42
N GLU A 541 -30.62 20.95 4.68
CA GLU A 541 -31.72 21.05 3.71
C GLU A 541 -33.07 21.20 4.41
N LEU A 542 -33.33 20.43 5.48
CA LEU A 542 -34.53 20.60 6.29
C LEU A 542 -34.56 21.99 6.94
N LYS A 543 -33.43 22.52 7.42
CA LYS A 543 -33.33 23.89 7.94
C LYS A 543 -33.61 24.93 6.87
N ARG A 544 -33.00 24.81 5.68
CA ARG A 544 -33.26 25.73 4.56
C ARG A 544 -34.70 25.67 4.07
N VAL A 545 -35.30 24.49 4.02
CA VAL A 545 -36.71 24.30 3.64
C VAL A 545 -37.63 24.84 4.73
N HIS A 546 -37.29 24.66 6.02
CA HIS A 546 -38.04 25.20 7.15
C HIS A 546 -37.92 26.74 7.26
N GLU A 547 -36.75 27.29 6.96
CA GLU A 547 -36.46 28.73 6.90
C GLU A 547 -37.09 29.38 5.65
N ALA A 548 -37.14 28.66 4.52
CA ALA A 548 -37.84 29.11 3.31
C ALA A 548 -39.37 29.01 3.42
N LEU A 549 -39.87 28.15 4.32
CA LEU A 549 -41.30 28.02 4.65
C LEU A 549 -41.71 28.88 5.86
N ALA A 550 -40.79 29.60 6.50
CA ALA A 550 -41.11 30.51 7.59
C ALA A 550 -41.85 31.76 7.03
N PRO A 551 -43.06 32.08 7.50
CA PRO A 551 -43.87 33.15 6.93
C PRO A 551 -43.23 34.52 7.18
N ALA A 552 -43.00 35.28 6.10
CA ALA A 552 -42.57 36.67 6.17
C ALA A 552 -43.63 37.52 6.89
N ALA A 553 -43.21 38.28 7.90
CA ALA A 553 -44.04 39.25 8.62
C ALA A 553 -44.49 40.40 7.67
N PRO A 554 -45.70 40.95 7.87
CA PRO A 554 -46.36 41.78 6.85
C PRO A 554 -45.96 43.26 6.94
N PRO A 555 -45.94 44.01 5.82
CA PRO A 555 -46.08 45.45 5.83
C PRO A 555 -47.56 45.88 5.75
N HIS A 556 -47.84 47.06 6.29
CA HIS A 556 -49.15 47.69 6.43
C HIS A 556 -49.99 47.81 5.13
N ALA A 557 -51.29 47.50 5.27
CA ALA A 557 -52.52 48.12 4.74
C ALA A 557 -52.59 48.63 3.27
N ALA A 558 -53.49 48.03 2.46
CA ALA A 558 -54.68 48.68 1.88
C ALA A 558 -55.57 47.71 1.04
N ALA A 559 -56.77 47.46 1.57
CA ALA A 559 -58.12 47.35 0.95
C ALA A 559 -58.47 46.44 -0.26
N CYS A 560 -59.57 45.68 -0.02
CA CYS A 560 -60.62 45.18 -0.93
C CYS A 560 -60.28 43.99 -1.86
N SER A 561 -61.09 42.94 -2.02
CA SER A 561 -62.46 42.60 -1.58
C SER A 561 -62.75 41.11 -1.90
N LEU A 562 -63.65 40.53 -1.11
CA LEU A 562 -64.37 39.23 -1.18
C LEU A 562 -64.83 38.74 -2.58
N PRO A 563 -65.34 37.48 -2.78
CA PRO A 563 -65.88 36.55 -1.79
C PRO A 563 -65.50 35.06 -1.90
N ALA A 564 -65.80 34.38 -0.80
CA ALA A 564 -65.88 32.93 -0.62
C ALA A 564 -67.08 32.31 -1.37
N GLU A 565 -66.99 31.02 -1.74
CA GLU A 565 -68.08 30.06 -1.60
C GLU A 565 -67.62 28.58 -1.78
N ARG A 566 -67.99 27.76 -0.77
CA ARG A 566 -68.59 26.41 -0.80
C ARG A 566 -67.89 25.28 -1.59
N SER A 567 -67.39 24.22 -0.95
CA SER A 567 -68.03 23.17 -0.10
C SER A 567 -68.59 21.99 -0.90
N ASP A 568 -67.92 20.86 -0.69
CA ASP A 568 -68.45 19.52 -0.41
C ASP A 568 -68.95 18.59 -1.53
N ALA A 569 -68.46 17.35 -1.38
CA ALA A 569 -69.00 16.03 -1.76
C ALA A 569 -68.20 15.33 -2.87
N GLU A 570 -67.90 14.03 -2.86
CA GLU A 570 -68.11 12.89 -1.96
C GLU A 570 -67.27 11.74 -2.54
N GLY A 571 -66.95 10.72 -1.74
CA GLY A 571 -66.99 9.33 -2.22
C GLY A 571 -65.70 8.61 -2.62
N ALA A 572 -65.44 7.54 -1.85
CA ALA A 572 -64.95 6.21 -2.28
C ALA A 572 -63.43 5.89 -2.26
N GLU A 573 -63.09 5.15 -1.19
CA GLU A 573 -62.44 3.83 -1.16
C GLU A 573 -61.01 3.59 -1.68
N ALA A 574 -60.19 3.19 -0.70
CA ALA A 574 -59.37 1.97 -0.65
C ALA A 574 -58.12 1.81 -1.56
N ALA A 575 -57.01 1.57 -0.85
CA ALA A 575 -55.74 0.92 -1.20
C ALA A 575 -55.87 -0.28 -2.18
N PRO A 576 -54.81 -0.83 -2.83
CA PRO A 576 -53.45 -0.98 -2.26
C PRO A 576 -52.22 -1.05 -3.21
N LEU A 577 -51.06 -1.11 -2.54
CA LEU A 577 -49.75 -1.76 -2.80
C LEU A 577 -49.40 -2.42 -4.16
N LEU A 578 -48.12 -2.21 -4.51
CA LEU A 578 -47.11 -3.12 -5.12
C LEU A 578 -47.33 -3.68 -6.55
N GLY A 579 -46.27 -3.65 -7.36
CA GLY A 579 -46.04 -4.68 -8.38
C GLY A 579 -45.44 -4.23 -9.71
N ASP A 580 -44.12 -4.44 -9.82
CA ASP A 580 -43.41 -5.09 -10.93
C ASP A 580 -43.71 -4.77 -12.43
N SER A 581 -42.61 -4.34 -13.07
CA SER A 581 -41.93 -5.00 -14.19
C SER A 581 -42.60 -5.20 -15.56
N CYS A 582 -41.91 -4.63 -16.56
CA CYS A 582 -41.71 -5.09 -17.95
C CYS A 582 -42.90 -5.21 -18.92
N SER A 583 -42.83 -4.50 -20.06
CA SER A 583 -42.59 -5.13 -21.38
C SER A 583 -42.86 -4.21 -22.58
N SER A 584 -41.92 -4.26 -23.55
CA SER A 584 -42.12 -4.21 -25.02
C SER A 584 -42.67 -2.89 -25.63
N SER A 585 -42.40 -2.46 -26.87
CA SER A 585 -41.87 -3.07 -28.09
C SER A 585 -41.46 -1.98 -29.12
N ARG A 586 -40.51 -2.34 -30.01
CA ARG A 586 -40.25 -1.94 -31.43
C ARG A 586 -40.86 -0.63 -31.97
N SER A 587 -40.11 0.23 -32.68
CA SER A 587 -39.81 0.03 -34.12
C SER A 587 -39.01 1.21 -34.72
N GLY A 588 -38.21 0.94 -35.77
CA GLY A 588 -37.89 1.91 -36.84
C GLY A 588 -36.41 2.33 -37.00
N THR A 589 -35.79 1.89 -38.09
CA THR A 589 -34.54 2.43 -38.71
C THR A 589 -34.86 2.88 -40.16
N PRO A 590 -33.95 3.56 -40.90
CA PRO A 590 -33.66 5.01 -41.00
C PRO A 590 -34.04 5.58 -42.40
N PRO A 591 -33.66 6.82 -42.82
CA PRO A 591 -32.41 6.95 -43.61
C PRO A 591 -31.64 8.31 -43.53
N ASP A 592 -30.38 8.24 -43.99
CA ASP A 592 -29.38 9.22 -44.48
C ASP A 592 -29.63 10.75 -44.51
N ALA A 593 -28.61 11.55 -44.10
CA ALA A 593 -27.84 12.48 -44.98
C ALA A 593 -26.82 13.40 -44.23
N ARG A 594 -25.55 13.27 -44.63
CA ARG A 594 -24.43 14.23 -44.79
C ARG A 594 -24.47 15.63 -44.12
N GLY A 595 -23.41 15.92 -43.36
CA GLY A 595 -22.54 17.10 -43.58
C GLY A 595 -22.66 18.33 -42.65
N ALA A 596 -21.49 18.80 -42.20
CA ALA A 596 -21.13 20.17 -41.78
C ALA A 596 -21.14 20.56 -40.28
N ALA A 597 -19.93 20.87 -39.82
CA ALA A 597 -19.51 22.02 -39.02
C ALA A 597 -20.18 22.31 -37.66
N ALA A 598 -19.42 22.08 -36.59
CA ALA A 598 -19.64 22.71 -35.28
C ALA A 598 -19.04 24.14 -35.25
N PRO A 599 -19.78 25.17 -34.81
CA PRO A 599 -19.24 26.46 -34.42
C PRO A 599 -18.97 26.55 -32.90
N PRO A 600 -18.23 27.57 -32.44
CA PRO A 600 -17.31 27.48 -31.30
C PRO A 600 -17.93 27.90 -29.95
N PHE A 601 -17.40 27.33 -28.87
CA PHE A 601 -17.69 27.74 -27.49
C PHE A 601 -16.98 29.06 -27.15
N CYS A 602 -17.75 29.95 -26.54
CA CYS A 602 -17.32 31.25 -26.02
C CYS A 602 -16.47 31.08 -24.75
N GLY A 603 -15.38 31.85 -24.66
CA GLY A 603 -14.34 31.72 -23.65
C GLY A 603 -14.63 32.39 -22.31
N VAL A 604 -13.99 31.85 -21.27
CA VAL A 604 -13.72 32.55 -20.00
C VAL A 604 -12.20 32.76 -19.93
N GLN A 605 -11.81 34.02 -19.86
CA GLN A 605 -10.42 34.49 -19.81
C GLN A 605 -9.76 34.11 -18.49
N THR A 606 -8.61 33.43 -18.58
CA THR A 606 -7.61 33.31 -17.51
C THR A 606 -6.82 34.62 -17.39
N PRO A 607 -6.39 35.05 -16.18
CA PRO A 607 -5.47 36.18 -16.07
C PRO A 607 -4.09 35.81 -16.61
N LEU A 608 -3.50 36.74 -17.37
CA LEU A 608 -2.17 36.64 -17.98
C LEU A 608 -1.04 36.39 -16.95
N PRO A 609 -0.01 35.61 -17.29
CA PRO A 609 1.25 35.59 -16.56
C PRO A 609 2.09 36.83 -16.92
N LEU A 610 2.54 37.56 -15.91
CA LEU A 610 3.59 38.58 -16.04
C LEU A 610 4.91 37.88 -16.43
N ALA A 611 5.36 38.13 -17.66
CA ALA A 611 6.68 37.76 -18.12
C ALA A 611 7.74 38.67 -17.48
N GLY A 612 8.76 38.07 -16.86
CA GLY A 612 9.96 38.80 -16.42
C GLY A 612 10.56 38.36 -15.08
N ALA A 613 10.88 37.07 -14.92
CA ALA A 613 11.89 36.64 -13.94
C ALA A 613 12.56 35.38 -14.49
N SER A 614 13.82 35.52 -14.91
CA SER A 614 14.69 34.40 -15.27
C SER A 614 14.80 33.47 -14.06
N ALA A 615 14.29 32.25 -14.21
CA ALA A 615 14.49 31.17 -13.24
C ALA A 615 16.00 30.96 -13.01
N PRO A 616 16.45 30.80 -11.76
CA PRO A 616 17.81 30.32 -11.51
C PRO A 616 17.93 28.88 -12.08
N PRO A 617 19.14 28.47 -12.49
CA PRO A 617 19.34 27.18 -13.16
C PRO A 617 18.91 26.03 -12.25
N ASP A 618 18.12 25.11 -12.83
CA ASP A 618 17.69 23.84 -12.24
C ASP A 618 18.85 23.12 -11.53
N THR A 619 18.82 23.09 -10.20
CA THR A 619 19.62 22.14 -9.43
C THR A 619 18.76 20.94 -9.03
N SER A 620 19.01 19.85 -9.76
CA SER A 620 18.64 18.44 -9.53
C SER A 620 17.16 18.08 -9.50
N SER A 621 16.68 17.56 -10.63
CA SER A 621 15.65 16.54 -10.66
C SER A 621 15.99 15.39 -9.69
N PRO A 622 14.99 14.75 -9.04
CA PRO A 622 15.25 13.60 -8.18
C PRO A 622 16.01 12.54 -8.98
N PRO A 623 17.07 11.93 -8.40
CA PRO A 623 17.92 11.02 -9.14
C PRO A 623 17.09 9.86 -9.69
N SER A 624 17.04 9.76 -11.01
CA SER A 624 16.40 8.61 -11.67
C SER A 624 17.10 7.31 -11.24
N LEU A 625 16.39 6.17 -11.28
CA LEU A 625 16.98 4.86 -10.99
C LEU A 625 18.28 4.62 -11.78
N MET A 626 18.33 5.09 -13.04
CA MET A 626 19.51 5.04 -13.89
C MET A 626 20.70 5.82 -13.29
N THR A 627 20.46 7.02 -12.77
CA THR A 627 21.47 7.85 -12.10
C THR A 627 21.96 7.18 -10.81
N ALA A 628 21.06 6.55 -10.04
CA ALA A 628 21.41 5.81 -8.84
C ALA A 628 22.21 4.51 -9.14
N MET A 629 22.03 3.90 -10.31
CA MET A 629 22.80 2.73 -10.76
C MET A 629 24.25 3.05 -11.14
N LEU A 630 24.60 4.33 -11.34
CA LEU A 630 25.99 4.74 -11.58
C LEU A 630 26.86 4.56 -10.33
N HIS A 631 26.27 4.64 -9.13
CA HIS A 631 27.02 4.47 -7.89
C HIS A 631 27.30 2.99 -7.60
N PRO A 632 28.56 2.60 -7.33
CA PRO A 632 28.96 1.19 -7.24
C PRO A 632 28.36 0.46 -6.03
N ALA A 633 27.99 1.17 -4.96
CA ALA A 633 27.37 0.55 -3.78
C ALA A 633 25.91 0.14 -4.04
N THR A 634 25.09 1.06 -4.54
CA THR A 634 23.68 0.80 -4.90
C THR A 634 23.55 -0.21 -6.03
N ARG A 635 24.46 -0.16 -7.02
CA ARG A 635 24.54 -1.18 -8.07
C ARG A 635 24.78 -2.59 -7.50
N ARG A 636 25.69 -2.73 -6.53
CA ARG A 636 25.96 -4.02 -5.87
C ARG A 636 24.75 -4.52 -5.07
N LEU A 637 24.08 -3.63 -4.35
CA LEU A 637 22.85 -3.96 -3.60
C LEU A 637 21.74 -4.45 -4.53
N LEU A 638 21.46 -3.72 -5.61
CA LEU A 638 20.42 -4.07 -6.59
C LEU A 638 20.73 -5.38 -7.31
N LEU A 639 21.94 -5.55 -7.83
CA LEU A 639 22.32 -6.79 -8.52
C LEU A 639 22.25 -8.01 -7.61
N SER A 640 22.64 -7.86 -6.33
CA SER A 640 22.56 -8.95 -5.36
C SER A 640 21.11 -9.30 -5.02
N ALA A 641 20.25 -8.29 -4.83
CA ALA A 641 18.82 -8.50 -4.63
C ALA A 641 18.15 -9.18 -5.84
N CYS A 642 18.44 -8.69 -7.05
CA CYS A 642 17.94 -9.30 -8.29
C CYS A 642 18.39 -10.75 -8.46
N PHE A 643 19.68 -11.03 -8.25
CA PHE A 643 20.20 -12.40 -8.37
C PHE A 643 19.57 -13.33 -7.32
N THR A 644 19.32 -12.83 -6.11
CA THR A 644 18.67 -13.60 -5.04
C THR A 644 17.25 -13.97 -5.44
N MET A 645 16.46 -13.01 -5.92
CA MET A 645 15.08 -13.26 -6.38
C MET A 645 15.05 -14.19 -7.60
N PHE A 646 15.95 -14.00 -8.56
CA PHE A 646 16.11 -14.90 -9.71
C PHE A 646 16.41 -16.34 -9.26
N SER A 647 17.42 -16.53 -8.41
CA SER A 647 17.82 -17.86 -7.93
C SER A 647 16.72 -18.57 -7.15
N LEU A 648 16.00 -17.84 -6.28
CA LEU A 648 14.89 -18.39 -5.51
C LEU A 648 13.73 -18.82 -6.43
N SER A 649 13.43 -18.01 -7.45
CA SER A 649 12.40 -18.33 -8.44
C SER A 649 12.74 -19.58 -9.24
N VAL A 650 13.98 -19.67 -9.77
CA VAL A 650 14.43 -20.87 -10.52
C VAL A 650 14.32 -22.13 -9.65
N ALA A 651 14.74 -22.05 -8.38
CA ALA A 651 14.63 -23.18 -7.45
C ALA A 651 13.16 -23.52 -7.12
N TYR A 652 12.32 -22.52 -6.84
CA TYR A 652 10.91 -22.71 -6.51
C TYR A 652 10.14 -23.40 -7.65
N PHE A 653 10.22 -22.85 -8.86
CA PHE A 653 9.53 -23.40 -10.01
C PHE A 653 10.16 -24.72 -10.46
N GLY A 654 11.49 -24.85 -10.40
CA GLY A 654 12.19 -26.05 -10.87
C GLY A 654 11.84 -27.28 -10.05
N VAL A 655 11.81 -27.15 -8.72
CA VAL A 655 11.39 -28.24 -7.84
C VAL A 655 9.91 -28.59 -8.06
N THR A 656 9.06 -27.60 -8.34
CA THR A 656 7.61 -27.81 -8.55
C THR A 656 7.29 -28.45 -9.90
N LEU A 657 7.99 -28.09 -10.97
CA LEU A 657 7.74 -28.62 -12.31
C LEU A 657 8.33 -30.04 -12.51
N ILE A 658 9.39 -30.41 -11.78
CA ILE A 658 9.98 -31.78 -11.81
C ILE A 658 9.04 -32.83 -11.17
N LEU A 659 8.03 -32.40 -10.42
CA LEU A 659 7.24 -33.26 -9.53
C LEU A 659 6.52 -34.42 -10.23
N GLY A 660 6.12 -34.23 -11.49
CA GLY A 660 5.49 -35.28 -12.31
C GLY A 660 6.44 -36.41 -12.70
N SER A 661 7.74 -36.20 -12.58
CA SER A 661 8.78 -37.19 -12.85
C SER A 661 9.32 -37.88 -11.59
N LEU A 662 8.86 -37.46 -10.40
CA LEU A 662 9.24 -38.09 -9.14
C LEU A 662 8.40 -39.35 -8.88
N SER A 663 8.93 -40.25 -8.05
CA SER A 663 8.21 -41.45 -7.63
C SER A 663 6.93 -41.09 -6.86
N GLY A 664 5.83 -41.80 -7.13
CA GLY A 664 4.54 -41.61 -6.45
C GLY A 664 3.46 -41.07 -7.38
N SER A 665 2.33 -40.65 -6.80
CA SER A 665 1.27 -39.99 -7.56
C SER A 665 1.54 -38.48 -7.62
N LEU A 666 1.42 -37.89 -8.82
CA LEU A 666 1.56 -36.44 -9.02
C LEU A 666 0.67 -35.65 -8.06
N HIS A 667 -0.60 -36.06 -7.92
CA HIS A 667 -1.58 -35.40 -7.06
C HIS A 667 -1.15 -35.36 -5.59
N LEU A 668 -0.65 -36.49 -5.04
CA LEU A 668 -0.19 -36.54 -3.66
C LEU A 668 1.08 -35.71 -3.48
N ASN A 669 2.04 -35.84 -4.40
CA ASN A 669 3.28 -35.08 -4.33
C ASN A 669 2.99 -33.57 -4.36
N PHE A 670 2.10 -33.11 -5.25
CA PHE A 670 1.76 -31.69 -5.40
C PHE A 670 1.01 -31.16 -4.16
N PHE A 671 0.07 -31.95 -3.62
CA PHE A 671 -0.61 -31.62 -2.38
C PHE A 671 0.35 -31.47 -1.20
N LEU A 672 1.29 -32.41 -1.04
CA LEU A 672 2.28 -32.36 0.05
C LEU A 672 3.24 -31.18 -0.11
N MET A 673 3.61 -30.82 -1.35
CA MET A 673 4.42 -29.64 -1.64
C MET A 673 3.70 -28.33 -1.29
N ALA A 674 2.43 -28.19 -1.66
CA ALA A 674 1.61 -27.04 -1.27
C ALA A 674 1.46 -26.97 0.26
N ALA A 675 1.23 -28.11 0.92
CA ALA A 675 1.13 -28.19 2.38
C ALA A 675 2.44 -27.84 3.09
N ALA A 676 3.59 -28.19 2.50
CA ALA A 676 4.89 -27.87 3.05
C ALA A 676 5.17 -26.35 3.08
N GLU A 677 4.49 -25.53 2.28
CA GLU A 677 4.70 -24.07 2.30
C GLU A 677 4.07 -23.38 3.51
N LEU A 678 2.94 -23.87 4.02
CA LEU A 678 2.22 -23.25 5.15
C LEU A 678 3.12 -23.09 6.39
N PRO A 679 3.82 -24.15 6.85
CA PRO A 679 4.78 -24.04 7.94
C PRO A 679 5.90 -23.04 7.67
N GLY A 680 6.33 -22.89 6.41
CA GLY A 680 7.37 -21.94 6.00
C GLY A 680 6.94 -20.50 6.26
N TYR A 681 5.77 -20.11 5.74
CA TYR A 681 5.21 -18.77 5.96
C TYR A 681 5.01 -18.45 7.44
N LEU A 682 4.51 -19.42 8.24
CA LEU A 682 4.32 -19.24 9.69
C LEU A 682 5.65 -19.12 10.46
N ALA A 683 6.62 -19.98 10.15
CA ALA A 683 7.94 -19.95 10.77
C ALA A 683 8.64 -18.61 10.53
N ILE A 684 8.40 -17.99 9.38
CA ILE A 684 9.00 -16.73 8.98
C ILE A 684 8.36 -15.53 9.63
N ALA A 685 7.03 -15.52 9.71
CA ALA A 685 6.32 -14.53 10.51
C ALA A 685 6.84 -14.52 11.97
N ALA A 686 7.17 -15.69 12.53
CA ALA A 686 7.70 -15.81 13.89
C ALA A 686 9.20 -15.45 14.03
N THR A 687 10.00 -15.64 12.98
CA THR A 687 11.48 -15.54 13.07
C THR A 687 12.08 -14.26 12.48
N THR A 688 11.40 -13.61 11.52
CA THR A 688 11.95 -12.47 10.77
C THR A 688 12.31 -11.28 11.66
N ASP A 689 11.50 -11.02 12.69
CA ASP A 689 11.77 -9.92 13.64
C ASP A 689 12.80 -10.28 14.73
N ARG A 690 13.08 -11.57 14.93
CA ARG A 690 14.01 -12.06 15.96
C ARG A 690 15.41 -12.34 15.43
N LEU A 691 15.53 -12.89 14.23
CA LEU A 691 16.80 -13.32 13.64
C LEU A 691 17.41 -12.30 12.66
N GLY A 692 16.62 -11.32 12.21
CA GLY A 692 17.04 -10.38 11.16
C GLY A 692 16.75 -10.92 9.76
N ARG A 693 16.56 -10.01 8.79
CA ARG A 693 16.05 -10.35 7.45
C ARG A 693 17.12 -11.08 6.63
N ARG A 694 18.38 -10.68 6.77
CA ARG A 694 19.52 -11.28 6.05
C ARG A 694 19.72 -12.75 6.40
N VAL A 695 19.62 -13.08 7.69
CA VAL A 695 19.80 -14.45 8.18
C VAL A 695 18.68 -15.36 7.68
N VAL A 696 17.43 -14.87 7.67
CA VAL A 696 16.29 -15.66 7.18
C VAL A 696 16.38 -15.93 5.68
N ILE A 697 16.70 -14.91 4.87
CA ILE A 697 16.87 -15.08 3.41
C ILE A 697 18.06 -16.01 3.11
N GLY A 698 19.21 -15.76 3.75
CA GLY A 698 20.42 -16.57 3.57
C GLY A 698 20.21 -18.02 4.00
N GLY A 699 19.58 -18.24 5.16
CA GLY A 699 19.26 -19.57 5.69
C GLY A 699 18.25 -20.33 4.83
N GLY A 700 17.16 -19.69 4.40
CA GLY A 700 16.17 -20.30 3.51
C GLY A 700 16.76 -20.67 2.15
N THR A 701 17.58 -19.79 1.57
CA THR A 701 18.28 -20.06 0.30
C THR A 701 19.31 -21.18 0.45
N ALA A 702 20.04 -21.23 1.57
CA ALA A 702 21.00 -22.30 1.85
C ALA A 702 20.29 -23.65 2.02
N LEU A 703 19.18 -23.69 2.74
CA LEU A 703 18.34 -24.89 2.87
C LEU A 703 17.87 -25.37 1.50
N ALA A 704 17.38 -24.46 0.66
CA ALA A 704 16.96 -24.78 -0.70
C ALA A 704 18.11 -25.35 -1.56
N GLY A 705 19.29 -24.73 -1.50
CA GLY A 705 20.47 -25.17 -2.24
C GLY A 705 20.97 -26.55 -1.80
N VAL A 706 21.07 -26.80 -0.50
CA VAL A 706 21.50 -28.10 0.06
C VAL A 706 20.48 -29.19 -0.28
N ALA A 707 19.19 -28.89 -0.16
CA ALA A 707 18.12 -29.82 -0.52
C ALA A 707 18.14 -30.17 -2.02
N CYS A 708 18.32 -29.17 -2.90
CA CYS A 708 18.48 -29.40 -4.34
C CYS A 708 19.73 -30.24 -4.66
N LEU A 709 20.86 -29.96 -4.01
CA LEU A 709 22.08 -30.76 -4.19
C LEU A 709 21.86 -32.21 -3.74
N ALA A 710 21.20 -32.42 -2.60
CA ALA A 710 20.85 -33.75 -2.13
C ALA A 710 19.89 -34.47 -3.10
N CYS A 711 18.94 -33.76 -3.71
CA CYS A 711 18.08 -34.29 -4.77
C CYS A 711 18.85 -34.68 -6.04
N ALA A 712 19.94 -33.98 -6.37
CA ALA A 712 20.80 -34.33 -7.51
C ALA A 712 21.59 -35.62 -7.26
N LEU A 713 22.02 -35.84 -6.01
CA LEU A 713 22.81 -37.01 -5.61
C LEU A 713 21.95 -38.25 -5.36
N THR A 714 20.68 -38.07 -4.99
CA THR A 714 19.75 -39.17 -4.70
C THR A 714 19.01 -39.60 -5.97
N SER A 715 19.08 -40.88 -6.32
CA SER A 715 18.30 -41.44 -7.43
C SER A 715 16.99 -42.03 -6.94
N ALA A 716 15.86 -41.42 -7.34
CA ALA A 716 14.47 -41.91 -7.26
C ALA A 716 13.99 -42.49 -5.91
N GLY A 717 12.85 -42.02 -5.42
CA GLY A 717 12.19 -42.57 -4.22
C GLY A 717 11.57 -41.50 -3.32
N PRO A 718 10.90 -41.91 -2.23
CA PRO A 718 10.22 -40.99 -1.32
C PRO A 718 11.18 -39.98 -0.66
N LEU A 719 12.44 -40.37 -0.45
CA LEU A 719 13.48 -39.48 0.07
C LEU A 719 13.70 -38.26 -0.83
N GLN A 720 13.70 -38.44 -2.16
CA GLN A 720 13.87 -37.34 -3.11
C GLN A 720 12.68 -36.38 -3.06
N VAL A 721 11.46 -36.88 -2.82
CA VAL A 721 10.27 -36.03 -2.66
C VAL A 721 10.35 -35.24 -1.34
N ILE A 722 10.77 -35.85 -0.23
CA ILE A 722 10.95 -35.16 1.05
C ILE A 722 12.01 -34.06 0.95
N LEU A 723 13.14 -34.35 0.29
CA LEU A 723 14.19 -33.36 0.05
C LEU A 723 13.68 -32.21 -0.83
N ALA A 724 12.92 -32.52 -1.89
CA ALA A 724 12.26 -31.50 -2.71
C ALA A 724 11.31 -30.61 -1.90
N MET A 725 10.53 -31.19 -0.97
CA MET A 725 9.65 -30.42 -0.07
C MET A 725 10.44 -29.48 0.85
N LEU A 726 11.54 -29.96 1.44
CA LEU A 726 12.44 -29.12 2.23
C LEU A 726 13.04 -27.97 1.40
N GLY A 727 13.34 -28.25 0.13
CA GLY A 727 13.79 -27.23 -0.82
C GLY A 727 12.74 -26.16 -1.08
N LYS A 728 11.49 -26.55 -1.37
CA LYS A 728 10.38 -25.62 -1.61
C LYS A 728 10.07 -24.77 -0.38
N LEU A 729 10.07 -25.38 0.81
CA LEU A 729 9.91 -24.71 2.11
C LEU A 729 10.96 -23.59 2.30
N GLY A 730 12.23 -23.87 1.98
CA GLY A 730 13.30 -22.87 2.04
C GLY A 730 13.09 -21.71 1.04
N CYS A 731 12.66 -22.03 -0.18
CA CYS A 731 12.40 -21.05 -1.23
C CYS A 731 11.21 -20.13 -0.91
N SER A 732 10.05 -20.70 -0.60
CA SER A 732 8.82 -19.94 -0.31
C SER A 732 9.05 -18.96 0.82
N GLY A 733 9.85 -19.41 1.79
CA GLY A 733 10.23 -18.58 2.89
C GLY A 733 11.14 -17.41 2.58
N ALA A 734 12.26 -17.68 1.91
CA ALA A 734 13.18 -16.64 1.51
C ALA A 734 12.55 -15.64 0.53
N TRP A 735 11.60 -16.09 -0.31
CA TRP A 735 10.85 -15.24 -1.23
C TRP A 735 9.98 -14.21 -0.50
N ALA A 736 9.21 -14.64 0.50
CA ALA A 736 8.34 -13.76 1.28
C ALA A 736 9.11 -12.62 1.97
N VAL A 737 10.28 -12.92 2.55
CA VAL A 737 11.15 -11.91 3.18
C VAL A 737 11.92 -11.09 2.14
N GLY A 738 12.27 -11.66 0.99
CA GLY A 738 13.06 -11.02 -0.06
C GLY A 738 12.46 -9.71 -0.56
N LEU A 739 11.14 -9.65 -0.76
CA LEU A 739 10.45 -8.42 -1.17
C LEU A 739 10.48 -7.34 -0.08
N THR A 740 10.23 -7.72 1.18
CA THR A 740 10.31 -6.79 2.31
C THR A 740 11.73 -6.27 2.48
N PHE A 741 12.73 -7.17 2.41
CA PHE A 741 14.14 -6.81 2.49
C PHE A 741 14.56 -5.86 1.36
N ALA A 742 14.13 -6.11 0.12
CA ALA A 742 14.36 -5.19 -0.99
C ALA A 742 13.71 -3.82 -0.73
N SER A 743 12.50 -3.78 -0.15
CA SER A 743 11.85 -2.51 0.18
C SER A 743 12.54 -1.73 1.30
N GLU A 744 13.18 -2.40 2.27
CA GLU A 744 13.94 -1.79 3.36
C GLU A 744 15.33 -1.31 2.89
N LEU A 745 15.94 -2.00 1.92
CA LEU A 745 17.30 -1.74 1.42
C LEU A 745 17.43 -0.41 0.64
N PHE A 746 16.34 0.04 0.01
CA PHE A 746 16.33 1.21 -0.87
C PHE A 746 15.53 2.40 -0.28
N PRO A 747 16.02 3.64 -0.47
CA PRO A 747 15.36 4.85 0.02
C PRO A 747 14.05 5.10 -0.73
N THR A 748 13.11 5.83 -0.13
CA THR A 748 11.76 6.06 -0.69
C THR A 748 11.78 6.59 -2.13
N SER A 749 12.75 7.44 -2.47
CA SER A 749 12.98 7.97 -3.83
C SER A 749 13.32 6.91 -4.89
N LEU A 750 13.93 5.79 -4.52
CA LEU A 750 14.39 4.73 -5.45
C LEU A 750 13.68 3.38 -5.23
N ARG A 751 12.93 3.26 -4.13
CA ARG A 751 12.35 2.00 -3.64
C ARG A 751 11.42 1.33 -4.65
N SER A 752 10.49 2.07 -5.24
CA SER A 752 9.51 1.52 -6.19
C SER A 752 10.19 0.94 -7.43
N GLY A 753 11.13 1.68 -8.01
CA GLY A 753 11.90 1.22 -9.17
C GLY A 753 12.79 0.02 -8.86
N ALA A 754 13.50 0.04 -7.74
CA ALA A 754 14.38 -1.06 -7.34
C ALA A 754 13.59 -2.34 -7.02
N LEU A 755 12.45 -2.23 -6.32
CA LEU A 755 11.57 -3.35 -6.02
C LEU A 755 10.97 -3.96 -7.30
N ALA A 756 10.57 -3.13 -8.27
CA ALA A 756 10.06 -3.59 -9.55
C ALA A 756 11.13 -4.39 -10.34
N VAL A 757 12.37 -3.88 -10.40
CA VAL A 757 13.48 -4.57 -11.08
C VAL A 757 13.86 -5.88 -10.35
N ALA A 758 13.89 -5.88 -9.02
CA ALA A 758 14.13 -7.09 -8.23
C ALA A 758 13.02 -8.13 -8.44
N SER A 759 11.75 -7.73 -8.44
CA SER A 759 10.62 -8.64 -8.69
C SER A 759 10.67 -9.22 -10.11
N GLN A 760 10.91 -8.39 -11.13
CA GLN A 760 10.99 -8.87 -12.53
C GLN A 760 12.15 -9.85 -12.75
N SER A 761 13.25 -9.70 -12.04
CA SER A 761 14.33 -10.69 -12.10
C SER A 761 13.89 -12.06 -11.57
N GLY A 762 12.96 -12.11 -10.62
CA GLY A 762 12.30 -13.35 -10.21
C GLY A 762 11.45 -13.95 -11.32
N ASP A 763 10.66 -13.15 -12.03
CA ASP A 763 9.84 -13.63 -13.15
C ASP A 763 10.68 -14.24 -14.28
N LEU A 764 11.87 -13.68 -14.55
CA LEU A 764 12.85 -14.25 -15.48
C LEU A 764 13.33 -15.64 -15.04
N GLY A 765 13.39 -15.91 -13.73
CA GLY A 765 13.72 -17.23 -13.21
C GLY A 765 12.66 -18.28 -13.57
N GLY A 766 11.38 -17.91 -13.51
CA GLY A 766 10.27 -18.75 -13.96
C GLY A 766 10.35 -19.07 -15.45
N LEU A 767 10.75 -18.09 -16.28
CA LEU A 767 10.97 -18.27 -17.72
C LEU A 767 12.10 -19.26 -18.03
N VAL A 768 13.21 -19.20 -17.30
CA VAL A 768 14.38 -20.08 -17.53
C VAL A 768 14.12 -21.52 -17.07
N THR A 769 13.21 -21.71 -16.13
CA THR A 769 13.02 -23.01 -15.46
C THR A 769 12.58 -24.14 -16.40
N PRO A 770 11.51 -24.03 -17.21
CA PRO A 770 11.11 -25.13 -18.11
C PRO A 770 12.19 -25.44 -19.17
N LEU A 771 12.97 -24.44 -19.59
CA LEU A 771 14.11 -24.62 -20.50
C LEU A 771 15.26 -25.40 -19.84
N LEU A 772 15.49 -25.18 -18.54
CA LEU A 772 16.47 -25.94 -17.77
C LEU A 772 16.06 -27.41 -17.66
N LEU A 773 14.76 -27.70 -17.47
CA LEU A 773 14.24 -29.07 -17.46
C LEU A 773 14.41 -29.75 -18.82
N LEU A 774 14.08 -29.02 -19.89
CA LEU A 774 14.27 -29.50 -21.27
C LEU A 774 15.74 -29.86 -21.55
N LEU A 775 16.70 -29.06 -21.06
CA LEU A 775 18.13 -29.33 -21.22
C LEU A 775 18.56 -30.59 -20.48
N GLY A 776 17.99 -30.85 -19.28
CA GLY A 776 18.22 -32.08 -18.53
C GLY A 776 17.79 -33.33 -19.29
N ASP A 777 16.60 -33.27 -19.91
CA ASP A 777 16.07 -34.34 -20.75
C ASP A 777 16.89 -34.52 -22.04
N ALA A 778 17.26 -33.43 -22.71
CA ALA A 778 18.03 -33.48 -23.96
C ALA A 778 19.46 -34.03 -23.80
N THR A 779 20.08 -33.80 -22.64
CA THR A 779 21.44 -34.29 -22.32
C THR A 779 21.44 -35.73 -21.79
N GLY A 780 20.27 -36.36 -21.61
CA GLY A 780 20.16 -37.70 -21.02
C GLY A 780 20.54 -37.77 -19.55
N THR A 781 20.74 -36.62 -18.88
CA THR A 781 21.08 -36.53 -17.46
C THR A 781 19.85 -36.56 -16.55
N GLY A 782 18.65 -36.46 -17.13
CA GLY A 782 17.37 -36.47 -16.45
C GLY A 782 17.27 -35.32 -15.45
N ASN A 783 16.68 -35.59 -14.29
CA ASN A 783 16.44 -34.56 -13.26
C ASN A 783 17.72 -34.08 -12.56
N ARG A 784 18.87 -34.75 -12.73
CA ARG A 784 20.11 -34.42 -12.01
C ARG A 784 20.67 -33.06 -12.39
N LEU A 785 20.72 -32.74 -13.69
CA LEU A 785 21.27 -31.48 -14.18
C LEU A 785 20.47 -30.26 -13.68
N PRO A 786 19.13 -30.23 -13.77
CA PRO A 786 18.33 -29.16 -13.18
C PRO A 786 18.62 -28.95 -11.68
N PHE A 787 18.66 -30.03 -10.89
CA PHE A 787 18.94 -29.93 -9.45
C PHE A 787 20.34 -29.38 -9.15
N MET A 788 21.36 -29.77 -9.92
CA MET A 788 22.72 -29.23 -9.77
C MET A 788 22.79 -27.73 -10.10
N VAL A 789 22.12 -27.30 -11.18
CA VAL A 789 22.09 -25.88 -11.58
C VAL A 789 21.36 -25.05 -10.53
N MET A 790 20.22 -25.52 -10.03
CA MET A 790 19.48 -24.86 -8.93
C MET A 790 20.36 -24.73 -7.67
N ALA A 791 21.09 -25.77 -7.29
CA ALA A 791 21.99 -25.74 -6.14
C ALA A 791 23.17 -24.77 -6.33
N ALA A 792 23.74 -24.70 -7.54
CA ALA A 792 24.83 -23.78 -7.87
C ALA A 792 24.38 -22.31 -7.81
N LEU A 793 23.21 -22.00 -8.36
CA LEU A 793 22.60 -20.66 -8.29
C LEU A 793 22.31 -20.28 -6.82
N ALA A 794 21.73 -21.19 -6.05
CA ALA A 794 21.44 -20.96 -4.62
C ALA A 794 22.73 -20.71 -3.82
N SER A 795 23.80 -21.46 -4.09
CA SER A 795 25.10 -21.28 -3.43
C SER A 795 25.70 -19.91 -3.70
N LEU A 796 25.65 -19.45 -4.96
CA LEU A 796 26.09 -18.10 -5.32
C LEU A 796 25.20 -17.03 -4.66
N SER A 797 23.90 -17.26 -4.57
CA SER A 797 22.94 -16.36 -3.92
C SER A 797 23.26 -16.19 -2.43
N VAL A 798 23.53 -17.28 -1.70
CA VAL A 798 23.96 -17.25 -0.29
C VAL A 798 25.22 -16.40 -0.11
N VAL A 799 26.20 -16.56 -1.00
CA VAL A 799 27.44 -15.77 -1.00
C VAL A 799 27.17 -14.28 -1.25
N LEU A 800 26.21 -13.92 -2.10
CA LEU A 800 25.83 -12.52 -2.32
C LEU A 800 25.02 -11.94 -1.15
N VAL A 801 24.07 -12.69 -0.60
CA VAL A 801 23.26 -12.28 0.57
C VAL A 801 24.14 -12.06 1.80
N SER A 802 25.21 -12.85 1.97
CA SER A 802 26.17 -12.65 3.07
C SER A 802 26.85 -11.27 3.04
N ARG A 803 26.98 -10.67 1.85
CA ARG A 803 27.55 -9.33 1.64
C ARG A 803 26.52 -8.20 1.72
N LEU A 804 25.24 -8.53 1.81
CA LEU A 804 24.19 -7.53 2.00
C LEU A 804 24.17 -7.07 3.47
N PRO A 805 23.87 -5.78 3.72
CA PRO A 805 23.76 -5.27 5.08
C PRO A 805 22.45 -5.72 5.74
N GLU A 806 22.45 -5.89 7.06
CA GLU A 806 21.24 -6.23 7.82
C GLU A 806 20.32 -5.00 7.95
N THR A 807 19.03 -5.16 7.68
CA THR A 807 18.02 -4.08 7.71
C THR A 807 17.21 -4.05 9.01
N ARG A 808 17.40 -5.02 9.91
CA ARG A 808 16.74 -5.03 11.22
C ARG A 808 16.99 -3.73 12.00
N GLY A 809 15.91 -3.05 12.37
CA GLY A 809 15.95 -1.79 13.13
C GLY A 809 16.46 -0.59 12.34
N MET A 810 16.60 -0.71 11.01
CA MET A 810 17.04 0.38 10.15
C MET A 810 15.94 1.44 10.06
N PRO A 811 16.25 2.73 10.29
CA PRO A 811 15.29 3.80 10.07
C PRO A 811 14.94 3.87 8.58
N GLN A 812 13.70 4.25 8.27
CA GLN A 812 13.27 4.38 6.89
C GLN A 812 14.06 5.50 6.20
N LEU A 813 14.86 5.15 5.21
CA LEU A 813 15.65 6.12 4.44
C LEU A 813 14.77 6.82 3.41
N ASP A 814 14.90 8.15 3.33
CA ASP A 814 14.12 8.96 2.40
C ASP A 814 14.95 9.37 1.17
N THR A 815 16.23 9.67 1.38
CA THR A 815 17.09 10.19 0.33
C THR A 815 18.23 9.24 -0.05
N PHE A 816 18.73 9.40 -1.28
CA PHE A 816 19.91 8.68 -1.76
C PHE A 816 21.16 9.01 -0.94
N GLU A 817 21.31 10.26 -0.49
CA GLU A 817 22.45 10.70 0.32
C GLU A 817 22.49 10.03 1.69
N GLU A 818 21.33 9.89 2.35
CA GLU A 818 21.20 9.14 3.62
C GLU A 818 21.63 7.68 3.46
N LEU A 819 21.29 7.02 2.34
CA LEU A 819 21.75 5.66 2.06
C LEU A 819 23.28 5.58 1.96
N ILE A 820 23.91 6.50 1.22
CA ILE A 820 25.36 6.50 1.05
C ILE A 820 26.07 6.82 2.38
N ALA A 821 25.56 7.79 3.15
CA ALA A 821 26.08 8.12 4.46
C ALA A 821 26.02 6.91 5.41
N TRP A 822 24.89 6.22 5.46
CA TRP A 822 24.73 5.01 6.27
C TRP A 822 25.66 3.88 5.84
N LEU A 823 25.81 3.65 4.53
CA LEU A 823 26.73 2.65 4.00
C LEU A 823 28.20 2.96 4.33
N ARG A 824 28.59 4.25 4.39
CA ARG A 824 29.95 4.66 4.79
C ARG A 824 30.19 4.43 6.28
N VAL A 825 29.23 4.80 7.14
CA VAL A 825 29.36 4.60 8.60
C VAL A 825 29.52 3.12 8.94
N ARG A 826 28.73 2.23 8.32
CA ARG A 826 28.89 0.78 8.49
C ARG A 826 30.16 0.22 7.83
N GLY A 827 30.63 0.82 6.75
CA GLY A 827 31.89 0.44 6.10
C GLY A 827 33.12 0.70 6.98
N HIS A 828 33.06 1.69 7.89
CA HIS A 828 34.11 1.92 8.89
C HIS A 828 34.01 0.96 10.09
N ALA A 829 32.81 0.50 10.44
CA ALA A 829 32.59 -0.47 11.52
C ALA A 829 33.13 -1.89 11.23
N THR A 830 33.63 -2.16 10.02
CA THR A 830 34.25 -3.45 9.68
C THR A 830 35.77 -3.50 9.85
N ASP A 831 36.45 -2.36 10.01
CA ASP A 831 37.92 -2.33 10.20
C ASP A 831 38.35 -2.32 11.67
N ASP A 832 37.52 -1.79 12.57
CA ASP A 832 37.74 -1.83 14.02
C ASP A 832 36.64 -2.64 14.67
N GLY A 833 36.95 -3.84 15.17
CA GLY A 833 36.01 -4.84 15.69
C GLY A 833 35.23 -4.47 16.96
N GLN A 834 34.72 -3.24 17.07
CA GLN A 834 33.82 -2.80 18.13
C GLN A 834 32.40 -2.65 17.57
N LEU A 835 31.54 -3.61 17.91
CA LEU A 835 30.09 -3.48 17.78
C LEU A 835 29.60 -2.39 18.75
N GLU A 836 29.60 -1.13 18.32
CA GLU A 836 28.83 -0.10 19.00
C GLU A 836 27.34 -0.22 18.65
N SER A 837 26.52 -0.05 19.68
CA SER A 837 25.07 -0.24 19.65
C SER A 837 24.41 0.72 18.65
N GLY A 838 23.25 0.31 18.10
CA GLY A 838 22.46 1.14 17.17
C GLY A 838 22.12 2.55 17.67
N ALA A 839 22.30 2.83 18.96
CA ALA A 839 22.14 4.15 19.57
C ALA A 839 23.17 5.18 19.07
N ALA A 840 24.44 4.79 18.83
CA ALA A 840 25.47 5.74 18.38
C ALA A 840 25.26 6.21 16.94
N THR A 841 24.71 5.34 16.08
CA THR A 841 24.33 5.70 14.70
C THR A 841 23.09 6.59 14.69
N GLU A 842 22.16 6.36 15.61
CA GLU A 842 20.97 7.19 15.80
C GLU A 842 21.35 8.59 16.33
N ASP A 843 22.28 8.68 17.26
CA ASP A 843 22.80 9.95 17.81
C ASP A 843 23.63 10.73 16.79
N TYR A 844 24.43 10.07 15.95
CA TYR A 844 25.12 10.73 14.85
C TYR A 844 24.14 11.24 13.77
N MET A 845 23.10 10.48 13.44
CA MET A 845 22.06 10.92 12.50
C MET A 845 21.17 12.01 13.09
N LYS A 846 20.88 11.97 14.39
CA LYS A 846 20.22 13.07 15.13
C LYS A 846 21.08 14.33 15.13
N SER A 847 22.39 14.19 15.37
CA SER A 847 23.36 15.30 15.31
C SER A 847 23.56 15.87 13.91
N PHE A 848 23.51 15.04 12.87
CA PHE A 848 23.58 15.50 11.48
C PHE A 848 22.31 16.28 11.13
N ARG A 849 21.13 15.76 11.49
CA ARG A 849 19.82 16.43 11.31
C ARG A 849 19.73 17.75 12.05
N SER A 850 20.26 17.83 13.28
CA SER A 850 20.25 19.06 14.08
C SER A 850 21.22 20.13 13.57
N SER A 851 22.33 19.74 12.91
CA SER A 851 23.35 20.69 12.45
C SER A 851 22.99 21.48 11.18
N THR A 852 21.99 21.02 10.42
CA THR A 852 21.69 21.54 9.07
C THR A 852 20.47 22.44 8.95
N ARG A 853 19.69 22.67 10.02
CA ARG A 853 18.48 23.51 9.95
C ARG A 853 18.47 24.61 11.02
N LEU A 854 18.67 25.84 10.57
CA LEU A 854 18.27 27.07 11.26
C LEU A 854 16.73 27.17 11.47
N GLU A 855 15.96 26.20 10.98
CA GLU A 855 14.49 26.15 11.09
C GLU A 855 13.99 25.87 12.51
N GLU A 856 14.82 25.41 13.45
CA GLU A 856 14.39 25.01 14.81
C GLU A 856 13.99 26.18 15.74
N CYS A 857 13.88 27.41 15.23
CA CYS A 857 13.88 28.61 16.09
C CYS A 857 12.61 29.46 16.08
N VAL A 858 11.58 29.17 15.29
CA VAL A 858 10.54 30.17 15.04
C VAL A 858 9.16 29.54 14.88
N ALA A 859 8.26 29.86 15.81
CA ALA A 859 6.81 29.69 15.79
C ALA A 859 6.24 28.70 16.80
N LEU A 860 5.55 29.24 17.79
CA LEU A 860 4.35 28.65 18.36
C LEU A 860 3.17 29.49 17.86
N VAL A 861 2.15 28.83 17.31
CA VAL A 861 1.02 29.53 16.68
C VAL A 861 -0.18 29.53 17.62
N SER A 862 -0.61 30.73 18.04
CA SER A 862 -1.87 30.92 18.76
C SER A 862 -2.99 31.33 17.81
N VAL A 863 -4.13 30.65 17.89
CA VAL A 863 -5.33 30.91 17.08
C VAL A 863 -6.45 31.35 18.02
N GLY A 864 -6.99 32.56 17.83
CA GLY A 864 -7.92 33.21 18.76
C GLY A 864 -8.86 34.25 18.12
N PRO A 865 -9.85 34.75 18.87
CA PRO A 865 -10.82 35.72 18.38
C PRO A 865 -10.28 37.15 18.47
N SER A 866 -10.80 38.04 17.62
CA SER A 866 -10.45 39.46 17.59
C SER A 866 -10.97 40.21 18.81
N HIS A 867 -10.10 40.54 19.75
CA HIS A 867 -10.35 41.61 20.72
C HIS A 867 -9.09 42.48 20.92
N GLU A 868 -8.72 43.22 19.87
CA GLU A 868 -8.00 44.49 20.02
C GLU A 868 -8.94 45.59 19.51
N ALA A 869 -9.89 45.99 20.37
CA ALA A 869 -10.52 47.29 20.25
C ALA A 869 -9.52 48.33 20.76
N SER A 870 -9.19 49.29 19.90
CA SER A 870 -8.58 50.59 20.21
C SER A 870 -8.81 51.04 21.66
N SER A 871 -7.74 51.05 22.47
CA SER A 871 -7.64 51.94 23.63
C SER A 871 -6.55 52.99 23.36
N ARG A 872 -6.97 54.10 22.75
CA ARG A 872 -6.47 55.42 23.12
C ARG A 872 -7.27 55.92 24.31
#